data_AF-A0A6M1T4I2-F1
#
_entry.id   AF-A0A6M1T4I2-F1
#
_cell.length_a   1.000
_cell.length_b   1.000
_cell.length_c   1.000
_cell.angle_alpha   90.00
_cell.angle_beta   90.00
_cell.angle_gamma   90.00
#
_symmetry.space_group_name_H-M   'P 1'
#
loop_
_entity.id
_entity.type
_entity.pdbx_description
1 polymer ?
#
loop_
_entity_poly.entity_id
_entity_poly.type
_entity_poly.pdbx_seq_one_letter_code
_entity_poly.pdbx_strand_id
1 'polypeptide(L)'
;MRENESQVFSSNDLEKLFSSNTVILFRCDSKEGFPLLSVSENVKEILGFKSSYFLEGENRWSNRIHPDDKERVLHRFEQIVQQKQGIINEYRFKRKDGTYIWLRDELKLVKNNGDSSLIYGSSIDITERKKAELALKESKEQYQSVVDHIKDITYSINPDGEILFLNSSWEERTGYTVEETKGSSFWNYLHPEDIGSIEEMIEDLIKQRGESAKKVVRIRTKNGSYYWVDLYAKSLKRKTAEGLIVSGTISDVSDGLARLQERAAINKQLEKRVQQHSEDLREEIKKRRGVEKELNQRLRYEQALSKCSSLLLEHTNSGALEESLKILREVTQSDRVYISRNVEVGDKLCLEPLIEVTDQGTEIPKVKADQLVSYSEVPWWYQKLSNNEIINTRVDDLPDEEGVILQARDVNAVLVIPISIGEEWFGYIGFADNEKDHLWDKNEVRLLQTAADIISAYKKRKKIEKNLIEHKNYTEAILNSLPSIYLLVDEELDNVQWNASTKFFTGYSEEELAERSAYDLIVPEHHNRLTQAKEKIRNNEGGSFELTLLSKLGRKIPYYWRGYYIKLNNKHYYIWVGIDITRQKETEQALVDEKRFNEALVETLPGCFYMIDEEGQYQTWNQNLIDEFGYTDSELKELSPLALFSKSAQKKVVEFANKVFEDGEASVEVSCLTKTGQEIPYLLTGKLFRQEGKDYLLGVGHNITEQVEAREKLRKNEELFRNLFLQAPSAIVMVTPDNEIKDINRSFEKLFGYSIDEIKGKDIDKVLVPEGEREEAPTLPAKHNRMMASFHREAQRRAADGSLVDVFVASIPVVVDGKPIAGFGMYIDITEQKKYEEEIYSSLKEKHVLLQEIHHRVKNNLAVVSGLIQLQMYETDDEEVRDTLRESESRIQTMALIHEKLYKSQRLSEISCQSYIGDLLETIRSTNNTAKDITLEKKIDAVNLSINQAVPFALLINEVVTNAFKHAFKGQEEGNICITLQGDDNMVKLSIQDNGIGLPEDFKPRESDSLGMTLIYNFMDQLEADGEIGTDDGTYLNLTFEVQNVNGSSASSLLSSSYGM
;
A
#
# COMPACT_ATOMS: atom_id res chain seq x y z
N MET A 1 66.75 1.34 -11.91
CA MET A 1 65.67 0.95 -12.83
C MET A 1 64.66 0.11 -12.06
N ARG A 2 63.47 0.66 -11.82
CA ARG A 2 62.16 -0.02 -11.76
C ARG A 2 61.12 1.05 -11.41
N GLU A 3 60.04 1.01 -12.17
CA GLU A 3 59.06 2.06 -12.44
C GLU A 3 58.09 2.31 -11.27
N ASN A 4 57.70 3.58 -11.11
CA ASN A 4 56.62 4.05 -10.27
C ASN A 4 55.28 3.82 -10.99
N GLU A 5 54.51 2.81 -10.59
CA GLU A 5 53.08 2.76 -10.93
C GLU A 5 52.31 3.65 -9.96
N SER A 6 52.12 4.90 -10.39
CA SER A 6 51.17 5.82 -9.80
C SER A 6 49.79 5.44 -10.32
N GLN A 7 48.93 4.83 -9.50
CA GLN A 7 47.50 4.75 -9.84
C GLN A 7 46.90 6.16 -9.70
N VAL A 8 47.05 6.93 -10.78
CA VAL A 8 46.27 8.13 -11.05
C VAL A 8 44.82 7.70 -11.12
N PHE A 9 43.98 8.20 -10.20
CA PHE A 9 42.52 8.10 -10.34
C PHE A 9 42.15 8.53 -11.76
N SER A 10 41.44 7.67 -12.50
CA SER A 10 41.00 8.04 -13.84
C SER A 10 40.08 9.26 -13.71
N SER A 11 40.09 10.18 -14.68
CA SER A 11 39.16 11.32 -14.69
C SER A 11 37.68 10.91 -14.54
N ASN A 12 37.35 9.65 -14.87
CA ASN A 12 36.02 9.07 -14.70
C ASN A 12 35.61 8.82 -13.23
N ASP A 13 36.56 8.62 -12.31
CA ASP A 13 36.25 8.27 -10.91
C ASP A 13 35.93 9.50 -10.06
N LEU A 14 36.55 10.65 -10.38
CA LEU A 14 36.17 11.94 -9.82
C LEU A 14 34.84 12.44 -10.39
N GLU A 15 34.55 12.21 -11.68
CA GLU A 15 33.27 12.60 -12.29
C GLU A 15 32.07 11.84 -11.69
N LYS A 16 32.23 10.57 -11.30
CA LYS A 16 31.17 9.78 -10.64
C LYS A 16 30.88 10.18 -9.18
N LEU A 17 31.87 10.73 -8.47
CA LEU A 17 31.69 11.19 -7.08
C LEU A 17 30.90 12.51 -6.98
N PHE A 18 30.86 13.30 -8.06
CA PHE A 18 30.16 14.59 -8.09
C PHE A 18 28.86 14.57 -8.90
N SER A 19 28.52 13.45 -9.56
CA SER A 19 27.27 13.30 -10.30
C SER A 19 26.02 13.20 -9.41
N SER A 20 26.17 13.06 -8.08
CA SER A 20 25.06 13.03 -7.12
C SER A 20 24.79 14.36 -6.42
N ASN A 21 25.55 15.42 -6.71
CA ASN A 21 25.44 16.72 -6.01
C ASN A 21 24.75 17.80 -6.87
N THR A 22 24.04 18.71 -6.19
CA THR A 22 23.22 19.81 -6.73
C THR A 22 23.99 20.97 -7.39
N VAL A 23 25.28 20.79 -7.68
CA VAL A 23 26.21 21.85 -8.13
C VAL A 23 26.82 21.48 -9.48
N ILE A 24 26.69 22.34 -10.49
CA ILE A 24 27.33 22.14 -11.81
C ILE A 24 28.77 22.61 -11.71
N LEU A 25 29.73 21.74 -12.04
CA LEU A 25 31.13 22.11 -12.14
C LEU A 25 31.51 22.27 -13.61
N PHE A 26 32.19 23.37 -13.93
CA PHE A 26 32.66 23.62 -15.28
C PHE A 26 34.04 24.24 -15.31
N ARG A 27 34.70 24.08 -16.46
CA ARG A 27 35.98 24.68 -16.77
C ARG A 27 35.88 25.35 -18.12
N CYS A 28 36.34 26.58 -18.26
CA CYS A 28 36.40 27.31 -19.53
C CYS A 28 37.77 27.97 -19.77
N ASP A 29 38.07 28.22 -21.04
CA ASP A 29 39.26 28.99 -21.45
C ASP A 29 39.04 30.50 -21.19
N SER A 30 40.12 31.24 -20.96
CA SER A 30 40.10 32.70 -20.76
C SER A 30 40.09 33.51 -22.06
N LYS A 31 39.91 32.84 -23.21
CA LYS A 31 39.73 33.47 -24.52
C LYS A 31 38.35 34.13 -24.65
N GLU A 32 38.24 35.04 -25.60
CA GLU A 32 36.99 35.74 -25.93
C GLU A 32 35.86 34.73 -26.19
N GLY A 33 34.69 34.96 -25.58
CA GLY A 33 33.54 34.04 -25.63
C GLY A 33 33.54 32.91 -24.59
N PHE A 34 34.61 32.77 -23.79
CA PHE A 34 34.74 31.82 -22.66
C PHE A 34 34.28 30.39 -22.99
N PRO A 35 34.87 29.73 -24.00
CA PRO A 35 34.43 28.41 -24.43
C PRO A 35 34.60 27.39 -23.29
N LEU A 36 33.56 26.62 -23.02
CA LEU A 36 33.61 25.54 -22.04
C LEU A 36 34.50 24.40 -22.55
N LEU A 37 35.44 23.98 -21.72
CA LEU A 37 36.37 22.87 -21.95
C LEU A 37 35.88 21.59 -21.27
N SER A 38 35.17 21.70 -20.15
CA SER A 38 34.50 20.58 -19.49
C SER A 38 33.31 21.07 -18.66
N VAL A 39 32.27 20.24 -18.53
CA VAL A 39 31.12 20.48 -17.66
C VAL A 39 30.62 19.15 -17.10
N SER A 40 30.22 19.12 -15.83
CA SER A 40 29.72 17.91 -15.16
C SER A 40 28.39 17.41 -15.75
N GLU A 41 28.16 16.10 -15.73
CA GLU A 41 26.98 15.45 -16.34
C GLU A 41 25.64 15.86 -15.71
N ASN A 42 25.63 16.25 -14.43
CA ASN A 42 24.43 16.76 -13.73
C ASN A 42 23.87 18.05 -14.34
N VAL A 43 24.59 18.70 -15.26
CA VAL A 43 24.07 19.80 -16.11
C VAL A 43 22.83 19.39 -16.90
N LYS A 44 22.67 18.10 -17.21
CA LYS A 44 21.47 17.55 -17.86
C LYS A 44 20.24 17.63 -16.97
N GLU A 45 20.37 17.34 -15.69
CA GLU A 45 19.26 17.39 -14.74
C GLU A 45 18.87 18.82 -14.42
N ILE A 46 19.88 19.69 -14.20
CA ILE A 46 19.67 21.07 -13.79
C ILE A 46 19.25 21.97 -14.98
N LEU A 47 19.95 21.91 -16.12
CA LEU A 47 19.69 22.79 -17.29
C LEU A 47 18.92 22.12 -18.43
N GLY A 48 18.77 20.80 -18.41
CA GLY A 48 18.09 20.03 -19.47
C GLY A 48 18.97 19.69 -20.69
N PHE A 49 20.24 20.13 -20.71
CA PHE A 49 21.17 19.90 -21.82
C PHE A 49 22.19 18.82 -21.48
N LYS A 50 22.52 17.95 -22.44
CA LYS A 50 23.68 17.06 -22.29
C LYS A 50 24.96 17.90 -22.20
N SER A 51 25.95 17.41 -21.44
CA SER A 51 27.28 18.02 -21.33
C SER A 51 27.88 18.39 -22.70
N SER A 52 27.75 17.49 -23.68
CA SER A 52 28.24 17.66 -25.06
C SER A 52 27.69 18.91 -25.77
N TYR A 53 26.46 19.36 -25.45
CA TYR A 53 25.86 20.55 -26.06
C TYR A 53 26.67 21.83 -25.80
N PHE A 54 27.28 21.93 -24.63
CA PHE A 54 28.10 23.08 -24.24
C PHE A 54 29.54 22.98 -24.76
N LEU A 55 30.01 21.78 -25.11
CA LEU A 55 31.38 21.52 -25.59
C LEU A 55 31.50 21.60 -27.12
N GLU A 56 30.43 21.34 -27.86
CA GLU A 56 30.43 21.21 -29.33
C GLU A 56 30.14 22.53 -30.09
N GLY A 57 30.04 23.68 -29.42
CA GLY A 57 29.77 24.95 -30.11
C GLY A 57 30.20 26.21 -29.38
N GLU A 58 30.71 27.18 -30.14
CA GLU A 58 31.10 28.49 -29.62
C GLU A 58 29.89 29.26 -29.06
N ASN A 59 30.08 29.96 -27.93
CA ASN A 59 29.08 30.87 -27.34
C ASN A 59 27.73 30.23 -26.94
N ARG A 60 27.65 28.90 -26.79
CA ARG A 60 26.41 28.19 -26.40
C ARG A 60 25.90 28.58 -25.01
N TRP A 61 26.81 28.85 -24.08
CA TRP A 61 26.50 29.34 -22.75
C TRP A 61 26.06 30.82 -22.77
N SER A 62 26.87 31.71 -23.35
CA SER A 62 26.60 33.16 -23.37
C SER A 62 25.32 33.53 -24.13
N ASN A 63 24.90 32.72 -25.12
CA ASN A 63 23.65 32.93 -25.86
C ASN A 63 22.37 32.58 -25.08
N ARG A 64 22.49 31.92 -23.92
CA ARG A 64 21.35 31.53 -23.09
C ARG A 64 21.20 32.36 -21.83
N ILE A 65 22.11 33.30 -21.59
CA ILE A 65 21.95 34.32 -20.56
C ILE A 65 20.82 35.26 -20.98
N HIS A 66 19.96 35.63 -20.04
CA HIS A 66 18.89 36.59 -20.30
C HIS A 66 19.45 37.90 -20.89
N PRO A 67 18.80 38.50 -21.92
CA PRO A 67 19.32 39.70 -22.60
C PRO A 67 19.76 40.81 -21.64
N ASP A 68 18.94 41.17 -20.65
CA ASP A 68 19.27 42.21 -19.65
C ASP A 68 20.49 41.88 -18.78
N ASP A 69 20.80 40.59 -18.59
CA ASP A 69 21.91 40.15 -17.75
C ASP A 69 23.19 39.94 -18.58
N LYS A 70 23.09 39.77 -19.90
CA LYS A 70 24.16 39.29 -20.77
C LYS A 70 25.39 40.19 -20.75
N GLU A 71 25.23 41.50 -20.99
CA GLU A 71 26.36 42.44 -20.99
C GLU A 71 27.04 42.51 -19.62
N ARG A 72 26.26 42.56 -18.54
CA ARG A 72 26.76 42.59 -17.16
C ARG A 72 27.55 41.33 -16.81
N VAL A 73 27.06 40.15 -17.20
CA VAL A 73 27.71 38.87 -16.90
C VAL A 73 29.01 38.74 -17.69
N LEU A 74 29.00 39.04 -18.99
CA LEU A 74 30.21 38.99 -19.82
C LEU A 74 31.29 39.94 -19.32
N HIS A 75 30.93 41.17 -18.97
CA HIS A 75 31.87 42.13 -18.40
C HIS A 75 32.51 41.63 -17.10
N ARG A 76 31.74 40.94 -16.24
CA ARG A 76 32.28 40.35 -15.01
C ARG A 76 33.18 39.13 -15.28
N PHE A 77 32.91 38.34 -16.31
CA PHE A 77 33.82 37.28 -16.74
C PHE A 77 35.13 37.83 -17.31
N GLU A 78 35.12 38.97 -18.00
CA GLU A 78 36.36 39.64 -18.45
C GLU A 78 37.19 40.17 -17.26
N GLN A 79 36.53 40.68 -16.22
CA GLN A 79 37.20 41.16 -15.01
C GLN A 79 38.00 40.08 -14.28
N ILE A 80 37.59 38.80 -14.33
CA ILE A 80 38.35 37.72 -13.66
C ILE A 80 39.73 37.52 -14.29
N VAL A 81 39.84 37.71 -15.61
CA VAL A 81 41.11 37.59 -16.36
C VAL A 81 42.03 38.76 -16.04
N GLN A 82 41.46 39.96 -15.85
CA GLN A 82 42.22 41.19 -15.58
C GLN A 82 42.66 41.30 -14.11
N GLN A 83 41.79 40.96 -13.14
CA GLN A 83 41.99 41.26 -11.72
C GLN A 83 42.51 40.07 -10.88
N LYS A 84 42.48 38.83 -11.42
CA LYS A 84 42.97 37.58 -10.78
C LYS A 84 42.34 37.25 -9.40
N GLN A 85 41.13 37.70 -9.12
CA GLN A 85 40.36 37.33 -7.91
C GLN A 85 39.09 36.57 -8.28
N GLY A 86 38.60 35.70 -7.38
CA GLY A 86 37.37 34.95 -7.62
C GLY A 86 36.14 35.85 -7.64
N ILE A 87 35.19 35.57 -8.54
CA ILE A 87 33.99 36.40 -8.77
C ILE A 87 32.74 35.56 -8.55
N ILE A 88 31.73 36.16 -7.89
CA ILE A 88 30.40 35.60 -7.75
C ILE A 88 29.42 36.34 -8.67
N ASN A 89 28.67 35.60 -9.48
CA ASN A 89 27.71 36.14 -10.44
C ASN A 89 26.35 35.49 -10.28
N GLU A 90 25.31 36.31 -10.12
CA GLU A 90 23.92 35.86 -10.16
C GLU A 90 23.26 36.38 -11.46
N TYR A 91 22.67 35.49 -12.23
CA TYR A 91 22.03 35.83 -13.50
C TYR A 91 20.99 34.82 -13.93
N ARG A 92 20.10 35.24 -14.84
CA ARG A 92 19.06 34.38 -15.41
C ARG A 92 19.61 33.59 -16.61
N PHE A 93 19.41 32.29 -16.60
CA PHE A 93 19.85 31.36 -17.64
C PHE A 93 18.70 30.55 -18.23
N LYS A 94 18.65 30.43 -19.55
CA LYS A 94 17.57 29.78 -20.31
C LYS A 94 17.82 28.27 -20.45
N ARG A 95 16.98 27.46 -19.80
CA ARG A 95 16.96 25.99 -19.87
C ARG A 95 16.54 25.48 -21.25
N LYS A 96 16.60 24.15 -21.44
CA LYS A 96 16.16 23.48 -22.67
C LYS A 96 14.67 23.61 -22.95
N ASP A 97 13.86 23.56 -21.91
CA ASP A 97 12.40 23.76 -21.97
C ASP A 97 11.98 25.20 -22.30
N GLY A 98 12.93 26.14 -22.35
CA GLY A 98 12.69 27.55 -22.66
C GLY A 98 12.48 28.45 -21.44
N THR A 99 12.39 27.89 -20.23
CA THR A 99 12.24 28.63 -18.97
C THR A 99 13.56 29.25 -18.52
N TYR A 100 13.47 30.34 -17.73
CA TYR A 100 14.63 30.97 -17.10
C TYR A 100 14.76 30.53 -15.63
N ILE A 101 15.97 30.17 -15.23
CA ILE A 101 16.35 29.93 -13.83
C ILE A 101 17.41 30.91 -13.39
N TRP A 102 17.54 31.12 -12.08
CA TRP A 102 18.62 31.93 -11.52
C TRP A 102 19.81 31.05 -11.19
N LEU A 103 20.93 31.28 -11.86
CA LEU A 103 22.20 30.64 -11.55
C LEU A 103 23.08 31.58 -10.74
N ARG A 104 23.72 31.03 -9.71
CA ARG A 104 24.82 31.65 -8.99
C ARG A 104 26.12 30.92 -9.34
N ASP A 105 26.97 31.61 -10.08
CA ASP A 105 28.31 31.14 -10.45
C ASP A 105 29.33 31.68 -9.46
N GLU A 106 30.25 30.81 -9.05
CA GLU A 106 31.48 31.19 -8.37
C GLU A 106 32.67 30.74 -9.21
N LEU A 107 33.53 31.68 -9.60
CA LEU A 107 34.61 31.48 -10.56
C LEU A 107 35.97 31.69 -9.92
N LYS A 108 36.96 30.87 -10.29
CA LYS A 108 38.39 31.03 -9.93
C LYS A 108 39.30 30.85 -11.13
N LEU A 109 40.29 31.73 -11.25
CA LEU A 109 41.33 31.65 -12.29
C LEU A 109 42.51 30.80 -11.81
N VAL A 110 42.93 29.81 -12.61
CA VAL A 110 44.10 28.96 -12.37
C VAL A 110 45.04 29.10 -13.56
N LYS A 111 46.31 29.43 -13.30
CA LYS A 111 47.34 29.53 -14.35
C LYS A 111 47.86 28.15 -14.71
N ASN A 112 47.92 27.84 -16.01
CA ASN A 112 48.61 26.66 -16.52
C ASN A 112 50.04 27.02 -16.99
N ASN A 113 51.00 26.10 -16.90
CA ASN A 113 52.43 26.33 -17.16
C ASN A 113 52.81 26.55 -18.65
N GLY A 114 51.89 27.09 -19.45
CA GLY A 114 52.10 27.44 -20.86
C GLY A 114 51.01 28.40 -21.35
N ASP A 115 51.18 29.69 -21.05
CA ASP A 115 50.48 30.89 -21.56
C ASP A 115 48.94 30.93 -21.67
N SER A 116 48.19 29.91 -21.24
CA SER A 116 46.72 29.98 -21.12
C SER A 116 46.26 29.92 -19.66
N SER A 117 45.42 30.89 -19.27
CA SER A 117 44.75 30.88 -17.95
C SER A 117 43.41 30.14 -18.07
N LEU A 118 43.09 29.27 -17.12
CA LEU A 118 41.86 28.49 -17.10
C LEU A 118 40.94 29.01 -16.00
N ILE A 119 39.64 29.08 -16.27
CA ILE A 119 38.63 29.46 -15.30
C ILE A 119 37.91 28.19 -14.86
N TYR A 120 37.91 27.94 -13.55
CA TYR A 120 37.11 26.89 -12.91
C TYR A 120 35.90 27.55 -12.26
N GLY A 121 34.72 27.04 -12.56
CA GLY A 121 33.46 27.58 -12.07
C GLY A 121 32.58 26.51 -11.44
N SER A 122 31.83 26.91 -10.42
CA SER A 122 30.71 26.14 -9.90
C SER A 122 29.42 26.95 -10.01
N SER A 123 28.37 26.37 -10.60
CA SER A 123 27.04 26.97 -10.68
C SER A 123 26.05 26.26 -9.76
N ILE A 124 25.27 27.02 -9.01
CA ILE A 124 24.17 26.53 -8.18
C ILE A 124 22.88 27.21 -8.62
N ASP A 125 21.80 26.44 -8.72
CA ASP A 125 20.45 27.00 -8.92
C ASP A 125 19.98 27.68 -7.64
N ILE A 126 19.72 28.99 -7.70
CA ILE A 126 19.21 29.81 -6.58
C ILE A 126 17.79 30.32 -6.83
N THR A 127 17.05 29.69 -7.75
CA THR A 127 15.71 30.12 -8.17
C THR A 127 14.73 30.19 -6.99
N GLU A 128 14.73 29.19 -6.10
CA GLU A 128 13.84 29.17 -4.93
C GLU A 128 14.14 30.32 -3.96
N ARG A 129 15.42 30.66 -3.76
CA ARG A 129 15.80 31.82 -2.94
C ARG A 129 15.33 33.13 -3.56
N LYS A 130 15.48 33.32 -4.88
CA LYS A 130 15.04 34.56 -5.57
C LYS A 130 13.52 34.70 -5.60
N LYS A 131 12.78 33.59 -5.72
CA LYS A 131 11.32 33.59 -5.57
C LYS A 131 10.89 34.05 -4.18
N ALA A 132 11.58 33.63 -3.12
CA ALA A 132 11.30 34.06 -1.75
C ALA A 132 11.58 35.57 -1.52
N GLU A 133 12.70 36.09 -2.05
CA GLU A 133 13.03 37.53 -1.94
C GLU A 133 12.02 38.41 -2.68
N LEU A 134 11.57 38.00 -3.88
CA LEU A 134 10.55 38.74 -4.65
C LEU A 134 9.17 38.69 -3.97
N ALA A 135 8.77 37.51 -3.49
CA ALA A 135 7.51 37.33 -2.76
C ALA A 135 7.45 38.22 -1.50
N LEU A 136 8.58 38.42 -0.81
CA LEU A 136 8.65 39.32 0.35
C LEU A 136 8.45 40.79 -0.04
N LYS A 137 8.99 41.23 -1.18
CA LYS A 137 8.80 42.60 -1.67
C LYS A 137 7.37 42.85 -2.15
N GLU A 138 6.81 41.92 -2.94
CA GLU A 138 5.44 41.99 -3.43
C GLU A 138 4.43 41.95 -2.27
N SER A 139 4.69 41.13 -1.24
CA SER A 139 3.88 41.10 -0.03
C SER A 139 3.84 42.45 0.70
N LYS A 140 4.95 43.20 0.71
CA LYS A 140 5.04 44.52 1.37
C LYS A 140 4.27 45.61 0.62
N GLU A 141 4.33 45.62 -0.71
CA GLU A 141 3.58 46.55 -1.57
C GLU A 141 2.08 46.20 -1.61
N GLN A 142 1.74 44.91 -1.63
CA GLN A 142 0.36 44.42 -1.45
C GLN A 142 -0.21 44.81 -0.10
N TYR A 143 0.55 44.72 0.99
CA TYR A 143 0.08 45.09 2.32
C TYR A 143 -0.29 46.58 2.42
N GLN A 144 0.51 47.48 1.84
CA GLN A 144 0.19 48.92 1.81
C GLN A 144 -1.06 49.22 0.98
N SER A 145 -1.17 48.61 -0.21
CA SER A 145 -2.36 48.76 -1.05
C SER A 145 -3.62 48.20 -0.38
N VAL A 146 -3.55 47.03 0.27
CA VAL A 146 -4.68 46.43 0.99
C VAL A 146 -5.17 47.36 2.11
N VAL A 147 -4.28 47.95 2.90
CA VAL A 147 -4.67 48.84 4.01
C VAL A 147 -5.37 50.12 3.55
N ASP A 148 -4.95 50.68 2.41
CA ASP A 148 -5.54 51.90 1.84
C ASP A 148 -6.92 51.67 1.17
N HIS A 149 -7.27 50.42 0.85
CA HIS A 149 -8.58 50.05 0.26
C HIS A 149 -9.56 49.42 1.28
N ILE A 150 -9.20 49.28 2.56
CA ILE A 150 -10.11 48.80 3.61
C ILE A 150 -11.18 49.88 3.87
N LYS A 151 -12.45 49.53 3.67
CA LYS A 151 -13.61 50.43 3.87
C LYS A 151 -13.80 50.95 5.31
N ASP A 152 -13.24 50.24 6.28
CA ASP A 152 -13.27 50.63 7.69
C ASP A 152 -12.08 51.53 8.01
N ILE A 153 -12.27 52.47 8.93
CA ILE A 153 -11.19 53.37 9.31
C ILE A 153 -10.19 52.56 10.14
N THR A 154 -8.96 52.43 9.66
CA THR A 154 -7.87 51.83 10.42
C THR A 154 -7.08 52.94 11.09
N TYR A 155 -6.88 52.83 12.41
CA TYR A 155 -6.18 53.84 13.20
C TYR A 155 -5.11 53.23 14.09
N SER A 156 -4.10 54.03 14.43
CA SER A 156 -3.23 53.72 15.57
C SER A 156 -2.97 54.98 16.39
N ILE A 157 -2.93 54.82 17.70
CA ILE A 157 -2.72 55.89 18.67
C ILE A 157 -1.61 55.53 19.66
N ASN A 158 -0.94 56.55 20.19
CA ASN A 158 -0.04 56.38 21.32
C ASN A 158 -0.84 56.23 22.65
N PRO A 159 -0.19 55.91 23.78
CA PRO A 159 -0.84 55.77 25.08
C PRO A 159 -1.55 57.03 25.59
N ASP A 160 -1.15 58.21 25.11
CA ASP A 160 -1.74 59.51 25.47
C ASP A 160 -2.95 59.89 24.58
N GLY A 161 -3.34 59.01 23.65
CA GLY A 161 -4.48 59.21 22.76
C GLY A 161 -4.17 60.06 21.52
N GLU A 162 -2.89 60.30 21.20
CA GLU A 162 -2.46 60.98 19.98
C GLU A 162 -2.53 60.04 18.78
N ILE A 163 -3.11 60.50 17.68
CA ILE A 163 -3.28 59.71 16.46
C ILE A 163 -1.96 59.62 15.67
N LEU A 164 -1.38 58.42 15.61
CA LEU A 164 -0.14 58.12 14.89
C LEU A 164 -0.37 57.72 13.43
N PHE A 165 -1.47 57.05 13.14
CA PHE A 165 -1.83 56.58 11.80
C PHE A 165 -3.34 56.58 11.60
N LEU A 166 -3.77 56.96 10.41
CA LEU A 166 -5.12 56.79 9.87
C LEU A 166 -5.00 56.40 8.40
N ASN A 167 -5.85 55.49 7.93
CA ASN A 167 -6.01 55.24 6.50
C ASN A 167 -6.95 56.29 5.85
N SER A 168 -6.99 56.30 4.52
CA SER A 168 -7.78 57.22 3.68
C SER A 168 -9.28 57.24 4.03
N SER A 169 -9.85 56.12 4.47
CA SER A 169 -11.28 56.04 4.84
C SER A 169 -11.69 56.95 6.00
N TRP A 170 -10.75 57.44 6.81
CA TRP A 170 -11.04 58.47 7.82
C TRP A 170 -11.63 59.73 7.18
N GLU A 171 -11.01 60.18 6.09
CA GLU A 171 -11.39 61.40 5.38
C GLU A 171 -12.72 61.24 4.68
N GLU A 172 -12.95 60.10 4.04
CA GLU A 172 -14.21 59.80 3.36
C GLU A 172 -15.42 59.78 4.31
N ARG A 173 -15.26 59.22 5.52
CA ARG A 173 -16.40 59.00 6.43
C ARG A 173 -16.65 60.12 7.41
N THR A 174 -15.58 60.75 7.92
CA THR A 174 -15.71 61.81 8.92
C THR A 174 -15.69 63.21 8.30
N GLY A 175 -15.17 63.32 7.09
CA GLY A 175 -14.90 64.58 6.41
C GLY A 175 -13.64 65.30 6.89
N TYR A 176 -12.89 64.71 7.84
CA TYR A 176 -11.61 65.25 8.30
C TYR A 176 -10.43 64.66 7.54
N THR A 177 -9.54 65.48 6.99
CA THR A 177 -8.36 64.97 6.27
C THR A 177 -7.42 64.20 7.21
N VAL A 178 -6.73 63.19 6.69
CA VAL A 178 -5.74 62.45 7.51
C VAL A 178 -4.64 63.38 8.00
N GLU A 179 -4.22 64.34 7.17
CA GLU A 179 -3.19 65.33 7.50
C GLU A 179 -3.62 66.31 8.59
N GLU A 180 -4.90 66.71 8.65
CA GLU A 180 -5.40 67.61 9.70
C GLU A 180 -5.65 66.89 11.04
N THR A 181 -5.85 65.57 10.99
CA THR A 181 -6.21 64.76 12.17
C THR A 181 -5.00 64.05 12.78
N LYS A 182 -3.98 63.74 11.99
CA LYS A 182 -2.76 63.07 12.45
C LYS A 182 -1.97 63.97 13.42
N GLY A 183 -1.54 63.41 14.54
CA GLY A 183 -0.88 64.15 15.63
C GLY A 183 -1.84 64.91 16.55
N SER A 184 -3.16 64.86 16.28
CA SER A 184 -4.18 65.39 17.19
C SER A 184 -4.71 64.32 18.14
N SER A 185 -5.43 64.75 19.17
CA SER A 185 -6.03 63.83 20.15
C SER A 185 -7.30 63.17 19.62
N PHE A 186 -7.38 61.85 19.72
CA PHE A 186 -8.54 61.05 19.31
C PHE A 186 -9.85 61.47 20.01
N TRP A 187 -9.74 61.96 21.24
CA TRP A 187 -10.88 62.40 22.06
C TRP A 187 -11.69 63.53 21.42
N ASN A 188 -11.07 64.36 20.58
CA ASN A 188 -11.73 65.49 19.90
C ASN A 188 -12.84 65.05 18.93
N TYR A 189 -12.84 63.78 18.53
CA TYR A 189 -13.73 63.23 17.50
C TYR A 189 -14.78 62.27 18.05
N LEU A 190 -14.85 62.06 19.38
CA LEU A 190 -15.85 61.23 20.05
C LEU A 190 -16.97 62.06 20.70
N HIS A 191 -18.13 61.44 20.90
CA HIS A 191 -19.22 62.05 21.69
C HIS A 191 -18.85 62.14 23.18
N PRO A 192 -19.13 63.25 23.88
CA PRO A 192 -18.69 63.47 25.27
C PRO A 192 -19.08 62.37 26.27
N GLU A 193 -20.25 61.76 26.10
CA GLU A 193 -20.73 60.67 26.97
C GLU A 193 -19.94 59.35 26.78
N ASP A 194 -19.29 59.17 25.64
CA ASP A 194 -18.59 57.93 25.30
C ASP A 194 -17.09 58.00 25.68
N ILE A 195 -16.53 59.21 25.87
CA ILE A 195 -15.08 59.44 26.13
C ILE A 195 -14.58 58.67 27.35
N GLY A 196 -15.21 58.84 28.52
CA GLY A 196 -14.75 58.19 29.75
C GLY A 196 -14.77 56.66 29.66
N SER A 197 -15.70 56.11 28.88
CA SER A 197 -15.79 54.67 28.63
C SER A 197 -14.65 54.13 27.76
N ILE A 198 -14.09 54.98 26.89
CA ILE A 198 -13.01 54.61 25.98
C ILE A 198 -11.64 54.86 26.62
N GLU A 199 -11.51 55.90 27.46
CA GLU A 199 -10.31 56.11 28.30
C GLU A 199 -10.07 54.89 29.21
N GLU A 200 -11.10 54.41 29.91
CA GLU A 200 -11.00 53.21 30.76
C GLU A 200 -10.61 51.97 29.94
N MET A 201 -11.20 51.79 28.75
CA MET A 201 -10.89 50.70 27.83
C MET A 201 -9.42 50.73 27.35
N ILE A 202 -8.88 51.91 27.04
CA ILE A 202 -7.48 52.06 26.60
C ILE A 202 -6.53 51.88 27.77
N GLU A 203 -6.82 52.42 28.94
CA GLU A 203 -6.02 52.20 30.15
C GLU A 203 -5.94 50.71 30.51
N ASP A 204 -7.04 49.97 30.41
CA ASP A 204 -7.08 48.54 30.64
C ASP A 204 -6.26 47.76 29.61
N LEU A 205 -6.32 48.12 28.32
CA LEU A 205 -5.50 47.50 27.27
C LEU A 205 -4.00 47.76 27.44
N ILE A 206 -3.62 48.84 28.12
CA ILE A 206 -2.22 49.19 28.41
C ILE A 206 -1.74 48.51 29.71
N LYS A 207 -2.57 48.49 30.76
CA LYS A 207 -2.24 47.95 32.09
C LYS A 207 -2.35 46.42 32.15
N GLN A 208 -3.36 45.84 31.50
CA GLN A 208 -3.50 44.40 31.34
C GLN A 208 -2.92 44.00 29.99
N ARG A 209 -2.21 42.85 29.93
CA ARG A 209 -1.76 42.24 28.66
C ARG A 209 -2.96 41.65 27.88
N GLY A 210 -4.02 42.42 27.69
CA GLY A 210 -5.21 42.05 26.95
C GLY A 210 -4.96 42.11 25.45
N GLU A 211 -5.43 41.09 24.73
CA GLU A 211 -5.18 40.93 23.30
C GLU A 211 -6.03 41.84 22.41
N SER A 212 -7.18 42.35 22.86
CA SER A 212 -8.00 43.37 22.19
C SER A 212 -9.30 43.70 22.96
N ALA A 213 -9.98 44.79 22.60
CA ALA A 213 -11.29 45.17 23.10
C ALA A 213 -12.15 45.80 21.98
N LYS A 214 -13.47 45.73 22.11
CA LYS A 214 -14.46 46.35 21.21
C LYS A 214 -15.46 47.18 21.97
N LYS A 215 -15.93 48.28 21.38
CA LYS A 215 -16.94 49.14 21.98
C LYS A 215 -17.70 49.95 20.94
N VAL A 216 -19.03 49.96 21.06
CA VAL A 216 -19.88 50.79 20.21
C VAL A 216 -19.92 52.22 20.78
N VAL A 217 -19.52 53.20 19.97
CA VAL A 217 -19.42 54.62 20.35
C VAL A 217 -19.90 55.53 19.24
N ARG A 218 -20.10 56.81 19.56
CA ARG A 218 -20.49 57.82 18.58
C ARG A 218 -19.29 58.66 18.15
N ILE A 219 -19.02 58.70 16.85
CA ILE A 219 -18.01 59.58 16.25
C ILE A 219 -18.68 60.81 15.66
N ARG A 220 -18.00 61.95 15.82
CA ARG A 220 -18.40 63.25 15.32
C ARG A 220 -17.85 63.47 13.91
N THR A 221 -18.71 63.84 12.98
CA THR A 221 -18.31 64.28 11.64
C THR A 221 -17.95 65.77 11.61
N LYS A 222 -17.27 66.23 10.56
CA LYS A 222 -16.93 67.65 10.34
C LYS A 222 -18.16 68.57 10.22
N ASN A 223 -19.31 68.02 9.81
CA ASN A 223 -20.58 68.77 9.72
C ASN A 223 -21.34 68.85 11.06
N GLY A 224 -20.85 68.19 12.11
CA GLY A 224 -21.41 68.22 13.46
C GLY A 224 -22.42 67.11 13.79
N SER A 225 -22.71 66.19 12.88
CA SER A 225 -23.53 65.00 13.16
C SER A 225 -22.75 63.92 13.92
N TYR A 226 -23.49 63.03 14.58
CA TYR A 226 -22.96 61.83 15.22
C TYR A 226 -23.56 60.58 14.57
N TYR A 227 -22.76 59.54 14.41
CA TYR A 227 -23.21 58.22 13.97
C TYR A 227 -22.52 57.12 14.77
N TRP A 228 -23.17 55.95 14.82
CA TRP A 228 -22.73 54.83 15.65
C TRP A 228 -21.66 54.02 14.93
N VAL A 229 -20.54 53.86 15.62
CA VAL A 229 -19.42 53.05 15.14
C VAL A 229 -19.06 51.98 16.15
N ASP A 230 -18.64 50.81 15.67
CA ASP A 230 -17.95 49.81 16.47
C ASP A 230 -16.45 50.11 16.45
N LEU A 231 -15.93 50.52 17.60
CA LEU A 231 -14.52 50.81 17.84
C LEU A 231 -13.82 49.56 18.35
N TYR A 232 -12.96 48.98 17.52
CA TYR A 232 -12.04 47.92 17.93
C TYR A 232 -10.67 48.49 18.25
N ALA A 233 -10.02 47.98 19.30
CA ALA A 233 -8.67 48.36 19.69
C ALA A 233 -7.87 47.15 20.17
N LYS A 234 -6.58 47.11 19.85
CA LYS A 234 -5.62 46.06 20.24
C LYS A 234 -4.28 46.69 20.60
N SER A 235 -3.65 46.20 21.66
CA SER A 235 -2.29 46.59 22.02
C SER A 235 -1.25 45.86 21.14
N LEU A 236 -0.28 46.60 20.59
CA LEU A 236 0.84 46.06 19.81
C LEU A 236 2.17 46.42 20.48
N LYS A 237 3.05 45.42 20.64
CA LYS A 237 4.42 45.61 21.14
C LYS A 237 5.39 45.80 19.98
N ARG A 238 6.02 46.97 19.87
CA ARG A 238 7.14 47.20 18.94
C ARG A 238 8.46 46.78 19.62
N LYS A 239 9.39 46.16 18.87
CA LYS A 239 10.71 45.71 19.36
C LYS A 239 11.76 46.83 19.50
N THR A 240 11.42 48.09 19.27
CA THR A 240 12.35 49.25 19.32
C THR A 240 11.89 50.27 20.37
N ALA A 241 12.83 51.07 20.91
CA ALA A 241 12.73 51.88 22.13
C ALA A 241 11.64 52.98 22.22
N GLU A 242 10.67 53.02 21.31
CA GLU A 242 9.53 53.94 21.31
C GLU A 242 8.23 53.16 21.57
N GLY A 243 7.78 53.14 22.83
CA GLY A 243 6.37 53.03 23.27
C GLY A 243 5.49 51.81 22.90
N LEU A 244 4.55 51.46 23.78
CA LEU A 244 3.39 50.62 23.45
C LEU A 244 2.45 51.41 22.49
N ILE A 245 1.89 50.78 21.46
CA ILE A 245 0.93 51.44 20.54
C ILE A 245 -0.40 50.69 20.60
N VAL A 246 -1.53 51.41 20.55
CA VAL A 246 -2.87 50.83 20.41
C VAL A 246 -3.32 51.02 18.97
N SER A 247 -3.61 49.94 18.26
CA SER A 247 -4.11 49.95 16.88
C SER A 247 -5.50 49.35 16.80
N GLY A 248 -6.33 49.86 15.91
CA GLY A 248 -7.74 49.49 15.88
C GLY A 248 -8.41 49.76 14.55
N THR A 249 -9.65 49.32 14.46
CA THR A 249 -10.55 49.62 13.33
C THR A 249 -11.81 50.30 13.84
N ILE A 250 -12.40 51.16 13.02
CA ILE A 250 -13.65 51.83 13.27
C ILE A 250 -14.61 51.50 12.13
N SER A 251 -15.69 50.79 12.46
CA SER A 251 -16.67 50.30 11.50
C SER A 251 -18.02 50.95 11.77
N ASP A 252 -18.73 51.43 10.75
CA ASP A 252 -20.08 52.00 10.90
C ASP A 252 -21.12 50.88 11.12
N VAL A 253 -21.94 50.99 12.17
CA VAL A 253 -22.95 49.99 12.56
C VAL A 253 -24.38 50.51 12.54
N SER A 254 -24.59 51.69 11.96
CA SER A 254 -25.89 52.39 11.96
C SER A 254 -27.03 51.55 11.32
N ASP A 255 -26.75 50.82 10.23
CA ASP A 255 -27.74 49.98 9.53
C ASP A 255 -28.01 48.63 10.22
N GLY A 256 -27.04 48.10 10.98
CA GLY A 256 -27.11 46.75 11.56
C GLY A 256 -28.08 46.67 12.75
N LEU A 257 -28.17 47.74 13.55
CA LEU A 257 -29.05 47.83 14.71
C LEU A 257 -30.54 47.86 14.32
N ALA A 258 -30.88 48.49 13.19
CA ALA A 258 -32.24 48.54 12.67
C ALA A 258 -32.73 47.16 12.18
N ARG A 259 -31.91 46.43 11.42
CA ARG A 259 -32.26 45.12 10.84
C ARG A 259 -32.40 44.00 11.89
N LEU A 260 -31.67 44.08 13.01
CA LEU A 260 -31.75 43.10 14.10
C LEU A 260 -33.12 43.09 14.79
N GLN A 261 -33.77 44.25 14.91
CA GLN A 261 -35.09 44.36 15.53
C GLN A 261 -36.20 43.75 14.65
N GLU A 262 -36.08 43.88 13.34
CA GLU A 262 -37.03 43.34 12.36
C GLU A 262 -36.94 41.81 12.23
N ARG A 263 -35.72 41.27 12.17
CA ARG A 263 -35.47 39.82 12.07
C ARG A 263 -36.02 39.02 13.27
N ALA A 264 -36.03 39.62 14.46
CA ALA A 264 -36.57 38.99 15.66
C ALA A 264 -38.09 38.74 15.58
N ALA A 265 -38.83 39.60 14.88
CA ALA A 265 -40.27 39.45 14.70
C ALA A 265 -40.62 38.31 13.71
N ILE A 266 -39.88 38.19 12.61
CA ILE A 266 -40.10 37.18 11.56
C ILE A 266 -39.77 35.77 12.06
N ASN A 267 -38.66 35.59 12.78
CA ASN A 267 -38.24 34.29 13.31
C ASN A 267 -39.32 33.65 14.21
N LYS A 268 -39.97 34.46 15.06
CA LYS A 268 -41.03 33.99 15.97
C LYS A 268 -42.26 33.44 15.21
N GLN A 269 -42.51 33.93 14.00
CA GLN A 269 -43.62 33.48 13.16
C GLN A 269 -43.28 32.20 12.37
N LEU A 270 -42.01 32.07 11.94
CA LEU A 270 -41.48 30.87 11.27
C LEU A 270 -41.40 29.67 12.22
N GLU A 271 -40.96 29.87 13.46
CA GLU A 271 -40.88 28.81 14.48
C GLU A 271 -42.22 28.10 14.68
N LYS A 272 -43.33 28.86 14.73
CA LYS A 272 -44.68 28.29 14.85
C LYS A 272 -45.07 27.37 13.68
N ARG A 273 -44.70 27.70 12.45
CA ARG A 273 -45.05 26.89 11.26
C ARG A 273 -44.16 25.65 11.15
N VAL A 274 -42.87 25.79 11.44
CA VAL A 274 -41.91 24.68 11.44
C VAL A 274 -42.32 23.62 12.47
N GLN A 275 -42.82 24.05 13.64
CA GLN A 275 -43.24 23.13 14.69
C GLN A 275 -44.44 22.27 14.27
N GLN A 276 -45.47 22.87 13.66
CA GLN A 276 -46.65 22.15 13.17
C GLN A 276 -46.28 21.12 12.09
N HIS A 277 -45.48 21.52 11.10
CA HIS A 277 -45.08 20.63 10.00
C HIS A 277 -44.15 19.48 10.47
N SER A 278 -43.34 19.73 11.51
CA SER A 278 -42.46 18.71 12.10
C SER A 278 -43.22 17.58 12.79
N GLU A 279 -44.43 17.84 13.31
CA GLU A 279 -45.26 16.83 13.97
C GLU A 279 -45.89 15.87 12.95
N ASP A 280 -46.44 16.38 11.86
CA ASP A 280 -47.04 15.56 10.79
C ASP A 280 -46.00 14.65 10.12
N LEU A 281 -44.79 15.16 9.87
CA LEU A 281 -43.71 14.39 9.25
C LEU A 281 -43.23 13.24 10.16
N ARG A 282 -43.28 13.42 11.49
CA ARG A 282 -42.88 12.38 12.47
C ARG A 282 -43.82 11.18 12.44
N GLU A 283 -45.12 11.40 12.28
CA GLU A 283 -46.12 10.33 12.17
C GLU A 283 -45.88 9.46 10.92
N GLU A 284 -45.64 10.09 9.77
CA GLU A 284 -45.42 9.39 8.50
C GLU A 284 -44.08 8.62 8.48
N ILE A 285 -43.00 9.21 9.00
CA ILE A 285 -41.69 8.53 9.14
C ILE A 285 -41.81 7.29 10.04
N LYS A 286 -42.62 7.36 11.11
CA LYS A 286 -42.83 6.23 12.02
C LYS A 286 -43.49 5.04 11.31
N LYS A 287 -44.42 5.30 10.38
CA LYS A 287 -45.12 4.26 9.61
C LYS A 287 -44.21 3.60 8.58
N ARG A 288 -43.42 4.37 7.82
CA ARG A 288 -42.47 3.81 6.84
C ARG A 288 -41.35 2.99 7.47
N ARG A 289 -40.81 3.43 8.61
CA ARG A 289 -39.80 2.67 9.36
C ARG A 289 -40.28 1.31 9.83
N GLY A 290 -41.58 1.15 10.08
CA GLY A 290 -42.17 -0.14 10.45
C GLY A 290 -42.05 -1.19 9.33
N VAL A 291 -42.44 -0.82 8.11
CA VAL A 291 -42.42 -1.72 6.93
C VAL A 291 -40.97 -2.02 6.50
N GLU A 292 -40.10 -1.02 6.53
CA GLU A 292 -38.68 -1.20 6.18
C GLU A 292 -37.96 -2.15 7.13
N LYS A 293 -38.33 -2.16 8.41
CA LYS A 293 -37.76 -3.08 9.40
C LYS A 293 -38.15 -4.54 9.11
N GLU A 294 -39.40 -4.80 8.72
CA GLU A 294 -39.90 -6.14 8.40
C GLU A 294 -39.24 -6.73 7.14
N LEU A 295 -39.11 -5.92 6.08
CA LEU A 295 -38.47 -6.36 4.83
C LEU A 295 -36.98 -6.69 5.02
N ASN A 296 -36.27 -5.85 5.79
CA ASN A 296 -34.86 -6.08 6.11
C ASN A 296 -34.63 -7.34 6.95
N GLN A 297 -35.54 -7.66 7.87
CA GLN A 297 -35.48 -8.89 8.65
C GLN A 297 -35.59 -10.12 7.72
N ARG A 298 -36.58 -10.15 6.83
CA ARG A 298 -36.76 -11.27 5.88
C ARG A 298 -35.54 -11.49 4.97
N LEU A 299 -34.99 -10.40 4.42
CA LEU A 299 -33.82 -10.49 3.53
C LEU A 299 -32.61 -11.14 4.22
N ARG A 300 -32.39 -10.83 5.51
CA ARG A 300 -31.30 -11.43 6.29
C ARG A 300 -31.44 -12.94 6.42
N TYR A 301 -32.65 -13.44 6.69
CA TYR A 301 -32.92 -14.87 6.78
C TYR A 301 -32.66 -15.59 5.44
N GLU A 302 -33.11 -15.03 4.31
CA GLU A 302 -32.88 -15.64 2.99
C GLU A 302 -31.39 -15.67 2.63
N GLN A 303 -30.63 -14.61 2.94
CA GLN A 303 -29.18 -14.57 2.76
C GLN A 303 -28.45 -15.60 3.65
N ALA A 304 -28.87 -15.72 4.91
CA ALA A 304 -28.34 -16.71 5.84
C ALA A 304 -28.55 -18.15 5.34
N LEU A 305 -29.76 -18.47 4.87
CA LEU A 305 -30.09 -19.79 4.31
C LEU A 305 -29.28 -20.10 3.04
N SER A 306 -29.15 -19.12 2.15
CA SER A 306 -28.33 -19.26 0.94
C SER A 306 -26.87 -19.56 1.30
N LYS A 307 -26.31 -18.83 2.26
CA LYS A 307 -24.94 -19.05 2.74
C LYS A 307 -24.77 -20.43 3.39
N CYS A 308 -25.71 -20.86 4.22
CA CYS A 308 -25.70 -22.20 4.83
C CYS A 308 -25.74 -23.31 3.77
N SER A 309 -26.58 -23.15 2.74
CA SER A 309 -26.68 -24.10 1.62
C SER A 309 -25.35 -24.23 0.87
N SER A 310 -24.73 -23.11 0.51
CA SER A 310 -23.42 -23.10 -0.17
C SER A 310 -22.33 -23.76 0.69
N LEU A 311 -22.23 -23.40 1.97
CA LEU A 311 -21.24 -23.97 2.90
C LEU A 311 -21.39 -25.49 3.02
N LEU A 312 -22.62 -25.99 3.14
CA LEU A 312 -22.89 -27.42 3.28
C LEU A 312 -22.72 -28.20 1.96
N LEU A 313 -22.85 -27.54 0.80
CA LEU A 313 -22.60 -28.17 -0.50
C LEU A 313 -21.10 -28.31 -0.79
N GLU A 314 -20.31 -27.26 -0.56
CA GLU A 314 -18.90 -27.15 -0.94
C GLU A 314 -17.94 -27.86 0.02
N HIS A 315 -18.22 -27.84 1.33
CA HIS A 315 -17.29 -28.36 2.32
C HIS A 315 -17.56 -29.82 2.71
N THR A 316 -16.50 -30.63 2.67
CA THR A 316 -16.53 -32.04 3.08
C THR A 316 -16.27 -32.25 4.58
N ASN A 317 -15.90 -31.20 5.31
CA ASN A 317 -15.42 -31.25 6.69
C ASN A 317 -16.53 -30.99 7.73
N SER A 318 -16.30 -31.41 8.98
CA SER A 318 -17.25 -31.29 10.10
C SER A 318 -17.57 -29.85 10.52
N GLY A 319 -16.69 -28.89 10.21
CA GLY A 319 -16.86 -27.47 10.53
C GLY A 319 -17.94 -26.73 9.74
N ALA A 320 -18.39 -27.29 8.60
CA ALA A 320 -19.45 -26.65 7.78
C ALA A 320 -20.80 -26.58 8.51
N LEU A 321 -21.08 -27.59 9.35
CA LEU A 321 -22.28 -27.63 10.17
C LEU A 321 -22.22 -26.58 11.29
N GLU A 322 -21.06 -26.46 11.94
CA GLU A 322 -20.83 -25.45 12.98
C GLU A 322 -21.02 -24.03 12.44
N GLU A 323 -20.42 -23.72 11.30
CA GLU A 323 -20.48 -22.39 10.69
C GLU A 323 -21.91 -22.04 10.23
N SER A 324 -22.65 -23.03 9.73
CA SER A 324 -24.06 -22.87 9.39
C SER A 324 -24.91 -22.56 10.62
N LEU A 325 -24.66 -23.23 11.76
CA LEU A 325 -25.38 -22.95 13.00
C LEU A 325 -25.03 -21.58 13.59
N LYS A 326 -23.79 -21.09 13.45
CA LYS A 326 -23.42 -19.72 13.83
C LYS A 326 -24.21 -18.68 13.03
N ILE A 327 -24.32 -18.87 11.71
CA ILE A 327 -25.10 -17.99 10.83
C ILE A 327 -26.58 -18.00 11.23
N LEU A 328 -27.15 -19.18 11.52
CA LEU A 328 -28.54 -19.31 11.94
C LEU A 328 -28.81 -18.70 13.32
N ARG A 329 -27.87 -18.82 14.26
CA ARG A 329 -27.97 -18.15 15.56
C ARG A 329 -27.95 -16.64 15.42
N GLU A 330 -27.02 -16.10 14.63
CA GLU A 330 -26.88 -14.66 14.42
C GLU A 330 -28.12 -14.06 13.75
N VAL A 331 -28.67 -14.74 12.74
CA VAL A 331 -29.84 -14.22 12.00
C VAL A 331 -31.13 -14.29 12.81
N THR A 332 -31.29 -15.33 13.64
CA THR A 332 -32.46 -15.50 14.51
C THR A 332 -32.34 -14.72 15.82
N GLN A 333 -31.15 -14.21 16.15
CA GLN A 333 -30.82 -13.60 17.45
C GLN A 333 -31.16 -14.49 18.65
N SER A 334 -31.24 -15.80 18.43
CA SER A 334 -31.49 -16.77 19.49
C SER A 334 -30.26 -16.86 20.39
N ASP A 335 -30.46 -16.99 21.69
CA ASP A 335 -29.35 -17.15 22.63
C ASP A 335 -28.55 -18.43 22.31
N ARG A 336 -29.26 -19.50 21.90
CA ARG A 336 -28.65 -20.76 21.50
C ARG A 336 -29.32 -21.40 20.28
N VAL A 337 -28.50 -22.04 19.44
CA VAL A 337 -28.94 -22.93 18.37
C VAL A 337 -28.17 -24.24 18.46
N TYR A 338 -28.89 -25.36 18.46
CA TYR A 338 -28.29 -26.66 18.73
C TYR A 338 -28.90 -27.76 17.85
N ILE A 339 -28.10 -28.77 17.55
CA ILE A 339 -28.56 -30.00 16.90
C ILE A 339 -28.39 -31.14 17.88
N SER A 340 -29.42 -31.95 18.02
CA SER A 340 -29.37 -33.19 18.79
C SER A 340 -29.70 -34.37 17.88
N ARG A 341 -29.03 -35.51 18.13
CA ARG A 341 -29.24 -36.76 17.39
C ARG A 341 -29.81 -37.84 18.30
N ASN A 342 -30.49 -38.79 17.70
CA ASN A 342 -31.01 -39.97 18.37
C ASN A 342 -29.91 -41.05 18.46
N VAL A 343 -29.75 -41.66 19.63
CA VAL A 343 -28.85 -42.80 19.84
C VAL A 343 -29.53 -43.89 20.67
N GLU A 344 -29.23 -45.14 20.35
CA GLU A 344 -29.69 -46.30 21.11
C GLU A 344 -28.68 -46.63 22.21
N VAL A 345 -29.11 -46.62 23.47
CA VAL A 345 -28.31 -47.01 24.63
C VAL A 345 -29.05 -48.11 25.40
N GLY A 346 -28.60 -49.36 25.23
CA GLY A 346 -29.37 -50.53 25.67
C GLY A 346 -30.68 -50.64 24.87
N ASP A 347 -31.82 -50.80 25.56
CA ASP A 347 -33.16 -50.87 24.95
C ASP A 347 -33.88 -49.50 24.89
N LYS A 348 -33.17 -48.40 25.18
CA LYS A 348 -33.77 -47.04 25.23
C LYS A 348 -33.24 -46.15 24.10
N LEU A 349 -34.15 -45.46 23.42
CA LEU A 349 -33.81 -44.35 22.54
C LEU A 349 -33.57 -43.09 23.37
N CYS A 350 -32.38 -42.52 23.23
CA CYS A 350 -31.92 -41.37 24.00
C CYS A 350 -31.50 -40.23 23.06
N LEU A 351 -31.60 -39.01 23.58
CA LEU A 351 -31.20 -37.79 22.92
C LEU A 351 -29.76 -37.45 23.25
N GLU A 352 -28.92 -37.36 22.22
CA GLU A 352 -27.53 -36.93 22.35
C GLU A 352 -27.33 -35.56 21.68
N PRO A 353 -26.92 -34.52 22.45
CA PRO A 353 -26.53 -33.24 21.89
C PRO A 353 -25.32 -33.41 20.97
N LEU A 354 -25.42 -32.98 19.72
CA LEU A 354 -24.35 -33.13 18.73
C LEU A 354 -23.46 -31.89 18.67
N ILE A 355 -24.08 -30.71 18.69
CA ILE A 355 -23.41 -29.42 18.63
C ILE A 355 -24.37 -28.35 19.14
N GLU A 356 -23.83 -27.39 19.90
CA GLU A 356 -24.56 -26.26 20.45
C GLU A 356 -23.74 -24.99 20.21
N VAL A 357 -24.38 -23.96 19.68
CA VAL A 357 -23.76 -22.67 19.41
C VAL A 357 -24.46 -21.63 20.27
N THR A 358 -23.68 -20.89 21.05
CA THR A 358 -24.10 -19.79 21.94
C THR A 358 -23.29 -18.53 21.63
N ASP A 359 -23.52 -17.44 22.38
CA ASP A 359 -22.74 -16.19 22.32
C ASP A 359 -21.31 -16.36 22.81
N GLN A 360 -21.09 -17.29 23.73
CA GLN A 360 -19.77 -17.59 24.29
C GLN A 360 -18.93 -18.52 23.40
N GLY A 361 -19.54 -19.14 22.39
CA GLY A 361 -18.83 -19.94 21.39
C GLY A 361 -19.60 -21.18 20.93
N THR A 362 -18.91 -22.07 20.24
CA THR A 362 -19.43 -23.40 19.91
C THR A 362 -19.03 -24.37 21.00
N GLU A 363 -20.01 -25.05 21.59
CA GLU A 363 -19.80 -26.17 22.48
C GLU A 363 -20.18 -27.48 21.78
N ILE A 364 -19.35 -28.51 21.99
CA ILE A 364 -19.69 -29.89 21.64
C ILE A 364 -19.91 -30.60 22.98
N PRO A 365 -21.16 -30.76 23.44
CA PRO A 365 -21.43 -31.29 24.76
C PRO A 365 -20.94 -32.74 24.87
N LYS A 366 -19.96 -33.00 25.74
CA LYS A 366 -19.48 -34.37 26.01
C LYS A 366 -20.29 -34.98 27.16
N VAL A 367 -21.49 -35.45 26.83
CA VAL A 367 -22.37 -36.14 27.78
C VAL A 367 -22.05 -37.63 27.79
N LYS A 368 -21.90 -38.25 28.96
CA LYS A 368 -21.70 -39.71 29.05
C LYS A 368 -23.00 -40.45 28.73
N ALA A 369 -22.91 -41.68 28.23
CA ALA A 369 -24.07 -42.46 27.80
C ALA A 369 -25.11 -42.71 28.90
N ASP A 370 -24.69 -42.75 30.18
CA ASP A 370 -25.55 -42.90 31.36
C ASP A 370 -26.25 -41.60 31.80
N GLN A 371 -25.95 -40.48 31.15
CA GLN A 371 -26.47 -39.15 31.43
C GLN A 371 -27.31 -38.58 30.27
N LEU A 372 -27.56 -39.39 29.23
CA LEU A 372 -28.40 -38.98 28.11
C LEU A 372 -29.88 -39.01 28.50
N VAL A 373 -30.64 -38.01 28.05
CA VAL A 373 -32.08 -37.93 28.28
C VAL A 373 -32.77 -38.99 27.45
N SER A 374 -33.53 -39.89 28.08
CA SER A 374 -34.33 -40.88 27.35
C SER A 374 -35.64 -40.27 26.87
N TYR A 375 -36.10 -40.62 25.67
CA TYR A 375 -37.43 -40.22 25.21
C TYR A 375 -38.58 -40.77 26.06
N SER A 376 -38.31 -41.78 26.90
CA SER A 376 -39.26 -42.24 27.92
C SER A 376 -39.49 -41.25 29.06
N GLU A 377 -38.59 -40.27 29.23
CA GLU A 377 -38.66 -39.20 30.23
C GLU A 377 -39.29 -37.91 29.66
N VAL A 378 -39.48 -37.85 28.34
CA VAL A 378 -40.09 -36.71 27.60
C VAL A 378 -41.08 -37.21 26.52
N PRO A 379 -42.17 -37.89 26.91
CA PRO A 379 -43.06 -38.60 25.99
C PRO A 379 -43.84 -37.67 25.04
N TRP A 380 -44.21 -36.46 25.47
CA TRP A 380 -44.90 -35.49 24.62
C TRP A 380 -43.95 -34.96 23.53
N TRP A 381 -42.72 -34.67 23.93
CA TRP A 381 -41.65 -34.26 23.01
C TRP A 381 -41.38 -35.31 21.94
N TYR A 382 -41.30 -36.58 22.36
CA TYR A 382 -41.16 -37.72 21.45
C TYR A 382 -42.34 -37.79 20.47
N GLN A 383 -43.58 -37.76 20.97
CA GLN A 383 -44.78 -37.87 20.13
C GLN A 383 -44.84 -36.81 19.04
N LYS A 384 -44.51 -35.55 19.38
CA LYS A 384 -44.52 -34.43 18.43
C LYS A 384 -43.45 -34.59 17.37
N LEU A 385 -42.21 -34.80 17.78
CA LEU A 385 -41.09 -34.83 16.85
C LEU A 385 -41.04 -36.10 16.00
N SER A 386 -41.43 -37.26 16.54
CA SER A 386 -41.51 -38.52 15.77
C SER A 386 -42.57 -38.46 14.66
N ASN A 387 -43.61 -37.64 14.85
CA ASN A 387 -44.63 -37.35 13.84
C ASN A 387 -44.26 -36.19 12.90
N ASN A 388 -43.02 -35.69 12.98
CA ASN A 388 -42.51 -34.59 12.19
C ASN A 388 -43.25 -33.24 12.43
N GLU A 389 -43.82 -33.04 13.63
CA GLU A 389 -44.45 -31.78 14.04
C GLU A 389 -43.41 -30.78 14.60
N ILE A 390 -43.61 -29.50 14.34
CA ILE A 390 -42.75 -28.42 14.88
C ILE A 390 -43.29 -27.94 16.21
N ILE A 391 -42.38 -27.77 17.16
CA ILE A 391 -42.68 -27.22 18.48
C ILE A 391 -42.20 -25.76 18.46
N ASN A 392 -43.11 -24.81 18.68
CA ASN A 392 -42.79 -23.39 18.84
C ASN A 392 -43.62 -22.87 20.02
N THR A 393 -43.02 -22.81 21.20
CA THR A 393 -43.77 -22.62 22.44
C THR A 393 -42.89 -22.08 23.58
N ARG A 394 -43.54 -21.64 24.65
CA ARG A 394 -42.90 -21.23 25.89
C ARG A 394 -42.76 -22.43 26.80
N VAL A 395 -41.75 -22.40 27.67
CA VAL A 395 -41.50 -23.50 28.59
C VAL A 395 -42.63 -23.65 29.62
N ASP A 396 -43.29 -22.55 30.00
CA ASP A 396 -44.47 -22.55 30.88
C ASP A 396 -45.72 -23.21 30.24
N ASP A 397 -45.76 -23.32 28.91
CA ASP A 397 -46.87 -23.93 28.17
C ASP A 397 -46.62 -25.44 27.91
N LEU A 398 -45.46 -25.97 28.30
CA LEU A 398 -45.10 -27.37 28.15
C LEU A 398 -45.58 -28.22 29.34
N PRO A 399 -45.78 -29.54 29.16
CA PRO A 399 -46.03 -30.44 30.29
C PRO A 399 -44.83 -30.46 31.26
N ASP A 400 -45.09 -30.71 32.55
CA ASP A 400 -44.09 -30.63 33.62
C ASP A 400 -42.83 -31.50 33.35
N GLU A 401 -43.00 -32.68 32.76
CA GLU A 401 -41.92 -33.62 32.45
C GLU A 401 -40.89 -33.02 31.47
N GLU A 402 -41.37 -32.38 30.39
CA GLU A 402 -40.54 -31.67 29.41
C GLU A 402 -40.05 -30.31 29.90
N GLY A 403 -40.92 -29.56 30.60
CA GLY A 403 -40.64 -28.22 31.09
C GLY A 403 -39.47 -28.18 32.07
N VAL A 404 -39.40 -29.14 33.00
CA VAL A 404 -38.33 -29.22 34.02
C VAL A 404 -36.94 -29.37 33.39
N ILE A 405 -36.82 -30.11 32.28
CA ILE A 405 -35.54 -30.32 31.60
C ILE A 405 -35.05 -29.04 30.90
N LEU A 406 -35.97 -28.27 30.31
CA LEU A 406 -35.64 -26.99 29.67
C LEU A 406 -35.39 -25.87 30.69
N GLN A 407 -36.16 -25.84 31.79
CA GLN A 407 -35.93 -24.92 32.91
C GLN A 407 -34.56 -25.16 33.56
N ALA A 408 -34.16 -26.43 33.72
CA ALA A 408 -32.84 -26.78 34.24
C ALA A 408 -31.67 -26.31 33.33
N ARG A 409 -31.97 -26.00 32.07
CA ARG A 409 -31.00 -25.46 31.09
C ARG A 409 -31.15 -23.95 30.88
N ASP A 410 -31.95 -23.28 31.70
CA ASP A 410 -32.22 -21.84 31.63
C ASP A 410 -32.80 -21.42 30.27
N VAL A 411 -33.84 -22.15 29.82
CA VAL A 411 -34.58 -21.87 28.58
C VAL A 411 -35.99 -21.43 28.93
N ASN A 412 -36.45 -20.34 28.31
CA ASN A 412 -37.78 -19.76 28.51
C ASN A 412 -38.69 -19.92 27.28
N ALA A 413 -38.13 -19.87 26.07
CA ALA A 413 -38.85 -20.11 24.82
C ALA A 413 -38.03 -20.98 23.86
N VAL A 414 -38.71 -21.83 23.09
CA VAL A 414 -38.06 -22.81 22.21
C VAL A 414 -38.80 -23.03 20.90
N LEU A 415 -38.04 -23.09 19.81
CA LEU A 415 -38.45 -23.59 18.51
C LEU A 415 -37.64 -24.84 18.17
N VAL A 416 -38.31 -25.97 17.97
CA VAL A 416 -37.68 -27.24 17.61
C VAL A 416 -38.27 -27.77 16.30
N ILE A 417 -37.37 -28.05 15.37
CA ILE A 417 -37.67 -28.54 14.03
C ILE A 417 -37.04 -29.93 13.85
N PRO A 418 -37.84 -30.98 13.59
CA PRO A 418 -37.34 -32.33 13.41
C PRO A 418 -36.47 -32.46 12.14
N ILE A 419 -35.45 -33.32 12.21
CA ILE A 419 -34.54 -33.67 11.11
C ILE A 419 -34.68 -35.16 10.84
N SER A 420 -35.07 -35.53 9.63
CA SER A 420 -35.25 -36.92 9.19
C SER A 420 -34.35 -37.24 8.01
N ILE A 421 -33.64 -38.37 8.03
CA ILE A 421 -32.75 -38.85 6.97
C ILE A 421 -33.36 -40.09 6.32
N GLY A 422 -34.04 -39.92 5.19
CA GLY A 422 -34.82 -41.01 4.59
C GLY A 422 -36.06 -41.32 5.45
N GLU A 423 -36.25 -42.59 5.83
CA GLU A 423 -37.33 -43.01 6.75
C GLU A 423 -36.89 -42.99 8.24
N GLU A 424 -35.62 -42.67 8.52
CA GLU A 424 -35.06 -42.63 9.86
C GLU A 424 -35.15 -41.22 10.45
N TRP A 425 -35.78 -41.09 11.61
CA TRP A 425 -35.79 -39.83 12.36
C TRP A 425 -34.43 -39.64 13.05
N PHE A 426 -33.61 -38.75 12.50
CA PHE A 426 -32.23 -38.54 12.93
C PHE A 426 -32.14 -37.78 14.26
N GLY A 427 -33.05 -36.84 14.48
CA GLY A 427 -33.06 -35.96 15.65
C GLY A 427 -33.73 -34.64 15.32
N TYR A 428 -33.20 -33.52 15.81
CA TYR A 428 -33.80 -32.20 15.58
C TYR A 428 -32.78 -31.06 15.66
N ILE A 429 -33.15 -29.91 15.10
CA ILE A 429 -32.52 -28.61 15.36
C ILE A 429 -33.41 -27.79 16.29
N GLY A 430 -32.81 -27.23 17.34
CA GLY A 430 -33.48 -26.40 18.32
C GLY A 430 -32.91 -24.99 18.33
N PHE A 431 -33.80 -24.01 18.50
CA PHE A 431 -33.52 -22.61 18.75
C PHE A 431 -34.13 -22.28 20.10
N ALA A 432 -33.37 -21.69 21.01
CA ALA A 432 -33.85 -21.38 22.34
C ALA A 432 -33.34 -20.03 22.82
N ASP A 433 -34.16 -19.38 23.65
CA ASP A 433 -33.85 -18.13 24.33
C ASP A 433 -34.05 -18.29 25.84
N ASN A 434 -33.16 -17.66 26.62
CA ASN A 434 -33.07 -17.86 28.07
C ASN A 434 -33.97 -16.89 28.82
N GLU A 435 -33.92 -15.61 28.45
CA GLU A 435 -34.71 -14.55 29.08
C GLU A 435 -35.78 -13.98 28.16
N LYS A 436 -35.60 -14.11 26.83
CA LYS A 436 -36.54 -13.55 25.85
C LYS A 436 -37.79 -14.42 25.75
N ASP A 437 -38.95 -13.77 25.73
CA ASP A 437 -40.23 -14.38 25.38
C ASP A 437 -40.39 -14.40 23.85
N HIS A 438 -39.59 -15.24 23.20
CA HIS A 438 -39.48 -15.29 21.74
C HIS A 438 -40.39 -16.36 21.16
N LEU A 439 -41.50 -15.93 20.55
CA LEU A 439 -42.34 -16.79 19.71
C LEU A 439 -42.10 -16.43 18.25
N TRP A 440 -41.39 -17.31 17.53
CA TRP A 440 -41.09 -17.15 16.12
C TRP A 440 -42.37 -17.08 15.29
N ASP A 441 -42.45 -16.14 14.37
CA ASP A 441 -43.64 -15.99 13.55
C ASP A 441 -43.74 -17.10 12.47
N LYS A 442 -44.90 -17.21 11.81
CA LYS A 442 -45.14 -18.26 10.79
C LYS A 442 -44.19 -18.18 9.59
N ASN A 443 -43.70 -17.00 9.24
CA ASN A 443 -42.77 -16.81 8.14
C ASN A 443 -41.34 -17.20 8.56
N GLU A 444 -40.92 -16.84 9.77
CA GLU A 444 -39.63 -17.25 10.34
C GLU A 444 -39.56 -18.77 10.48
N VAL A 445 -40.60 -19.41 11.01
CA VAL A 445 -40.66 -20.89 11.14
C VAL A 445 -40.49 -21.57 9.78
N ARG A 446 -41.12 -21.06 8.70
CA ARG A 446 -40.98 -21.62 7.35
C ARG A 446 -39.57 -21.47 6.79
N LEU A 447 -38.91 -20.34 7.05
CA LEU A 447 -37.52 -20.12 6.64
C LEU A 447 -36.58 -21.08 7.40
N LEU A 448 -36.79 -21.28 8.69
CA LEU A 448 -35.98 -22.18 9.51
C LEU A 448 -36.23 -23.67 9.22
N GLN A 449 -37.44 -24.05 8.80
CA GLN A 449 -37.71 -25.39 8.24
C GLN A 449 -36.79 -25.70 7.05
N THR A 450 -36.60 -24.71 6.18
CA THR A 450 -35.71 -24.86 5.02
C THR A 450 -34.27 -25.13 5.46
N ALA A 451 -33.82 -24.55 6.58
CA ALA A 451 -32.51 -24.86 7.15
C ALA A 451 -32.40 -26.33 7.61
N ALA A 452 -33.43 -26.86 8.27
CA ALA A 452 -33.47 -28.25 8.71
C ALA A 452 -33.41 -29.24 7.53
N ASP A 453 -34.10 -28.93 6.43
CA ASP A 453 -34.09 -29.72 5.20
C ASP A 453 -32.69 -29.75 4.54
N ILE A 454 -32.02 -28.59 4.48
CA ILE A 454 -30.64 -28.48 3.96
C ILE A 454 -29.69 -29.36 4.81
N ILE A 455 -29.83 -29.33 6.14
CA ILE A 455 -29.01 -30.14 7.06
C ILE A 455 -29.30 -31.64 6.89
N SER A 456 -30.57 -32.03 6.72
CA SER A 456 -30.96 -33.42 6.43
C SER A 456 -30.29 -33.94 5.16
N ALA A 457 -30.39 -33.17 4.06
CA ALA A 457 -29.79 -33.53 2.78
C ALA A 457 -28.27 -33.72 2.88
N TYR A 458 -27.60 -32.81 3.61
CA TYR A 458 -26.17 -32.91 3.90
C TYR A 458 -25.80 -34.20 4.66
N LYS A 459 -26.53 -34.53 5.74
CA LYS A 459 -26.27 -35.74 6.53
C LYS A 459 -26.51 -37.03 5.76
N LYS A 460 -27.56 -37.08 4.93
CA LYS A 460 -27.85 -38.21 4.04
C LYS A 460 -26.68 -38.50 3.10
N ARG A 461 -26.15 -37.45 2.45
CA ARG A 461 -24.99 -37.56 1.55
C ARG A 461 -23.76 -38.11 2.29
N LYS A 462 -23.46 -37.58 3.48
CA LYS A 462 -22.30 -38.00 4.29
C LYS A 462 -22.38 -39.46 4.77
N LYS A 463 -23.57 -39.96 5.11
CA LYS A 463 -23.79 -41.38 5.50
C LYS A 463 -23.48 -42.33 4.35
N ILE A 464 -23.90 -41.97 3.13
CA ILE A 464 -23.63 -42.78 1.92
C ILE A 464 -22.15 -42.78 1.56
N GLU A 465 -21.51 -41.59 1.55
CA GLU A 465 -20.07 -41.47 1.28
C GLU A 465 -19.24 -42.32 2.24
N LYS A 466 -19.52 -42.23 3.55
CA LYS A 466 -18.79 -42.97 4.58
C LYS A 466 -18.88 -44.48 4.39
N ASN A 467 -20.09 -45.02 4.19
CA ASN A 467 -20.28 -46.46 4.02
C ASN A 467 -19.57 -47.00 2.77
N LEU A 468 -19.58 -46.23 1.68
CA LEU A 468 -18.89 -46.60 0.45
C LEU A 468 -17.37 -46.61 0.63
N ILE A 469 -16.83 -45.59 1.33
CA ILE A 469 -15.41 -45.47 1.62
C ILE A 469 -14.94 -46.60 2.56
N GLU A 470 -15.68 -46.92 3.62
CA GLU A 470 -15.30 -47.99 4.56
C GLU A 470 -15.25 -49.37 3.88
N HIS A 471 -16.24 -49.69 3.04
CA HIS A 471 -16.27 -50.96 2.32
C HIS A 471 -15.15 -51.06 1.27
N LYS A 472 -14.85 -49.95 0.57
CA LYS A 472 -13.74 -49.87 -0.39
C LYS A 472 -12.39 -50.01 0.33
N ASN A 473 -12.17 -49.24 1.39
CA ASN A 473 -10.95 -49.25 2.19
C ASN A 473 -10.69 -50.62 2.83
N TYR A 474 -11.71 -51.30 3.34
CA TYR A 474 -11.56 -52.63 3.91
C TYR A 474 -11.06 -53.66 2.88
N THR A 475 -11.65 -53.65 1.68
CA THR A 475 -11.28 -54.56 0.59
C THR A 475 -9.88 -54.25 0.05
N GLU A 476 -9.58 -52.97 -0.16
CA GLU A 476 -8.25 -52.52 -0.58
C GLU A 476 -7.19 -52.80 0.48
N ALA A 477 -7.49 -52.60 1.78
CA ALA A 477 -6.55 -52.89 2.85
C ALA A 477 -6.17 -54.37 2.91
N ILE A 478 -7.13 -55.28 2.75
CA ILE A 478 -6.85 -56.72 2.70
C ILE A 478 -5.94 -57.04 1.51
N LEU A 479 -6.30 -56.62 0.30
CA LEU A 479 -5.52 -56.92 -0.90
C LEU A 479 -4.13 -56.27 -0.87
N ASN A 480 -4.03 -55.03 -0.38
CA ASN A 480 -2.78 -54.27 -0.32
C ASN A 480 -1.86 -54.71 0.83
N SER A 481 -2.39 -55.37 1.85
CA SER A 481 -1.57 -55.96 2.92
C SER A 481 -0.82 -57.24 2.48
N LEU A 482 -1.19 -57.83 1.33
CA LEU A 482 -0.52 -59.00 0.80
C LEU A 482 0.87 -58.60 0.24
N PRO A 483 1.97 -59.21 0.72
CA PRO A 483 3.32 -58.94 0.21
C PRO A 483 3.57 -59.48 -1.20
N SER A 484 2.64 -60.28 -1.73
CA SER A 484 2.66 -60.86 -3.06
C SER A 484 1.92 -59.99 -4.07
N ILE A 485 2.34 -60.05 -5.33
CA ILE A 485 1.58 -59.49 -6.46
C ILE A 485 0.20 -60.17 -6.47
N TYR A 486 -0.87 -59.40 -6.56
CA TYR A 486 -2.24 -59.87 -6.81
C TYR A 486 -2.79 -59.18 -8.06
N LEU A 487 -3.25 -59.98 -9.03
CA LEU A 487 -3.81 -59.47 -10.28
C LEU A 487 -5.06 -60.26 -10.66
N LEU A 488 -6.18 -59.57 -10.82
CA LEU A 488 -7.43 -60.08 -11.38
C LEU A 488 -7.50 -59.65 -12.84
N VAL A 489 -7.69 -60.61 -13.73
CA VAL A 489 -7.79 -60.38 -15.18
C VAL A 489 -9.03 -61.04 -15.76
N ASP A 490 -9.50 -60.56 -16.90
CA ASP A 490 -10.69 -61.11 -17.57
C ASP A 490 -10.40 -62.31 -18.50
N GLU A 491 -11.35 -62.68 -19.36
CA GLU A 491 -11.18 -63.82 -20.27
C GLU A 491 -10.10 -63.59 -21.33
N GLU A 492 -9.82 -62.34 -21.71
CA GLU A 492 -8.76 -61.99 -22.67
C GLU A 492 -7.41 -61.80 -21.98
N LEU A 493 -7.40 -61.88 -20.64
CA LEU A 493 -6.29 -61.58 -19.73
C LEU A 493 -6.02 -60.07 -19.59
N ASP A 494 -7.01 -59.22 -19.84
CA ASP A 494 -6.89 -57.79 -19.58
C ASP A 494 -7.03 -57.51 -18.09
N ASN A 495 -6.25 -56.55 -17.59
CA ASN A 495 -6.17 -56.26 -16.16
C ASN A 495 -7.44 -55.56 -15.66
N VAL A 496 -8.09 -56.15 -14.68
CA VAL A 496 -9.35 -55.65 -14.11
C VAL A 496 -9.12 -55.03 -12.73
N GLN A 497 -8.29 -55.66 -11.90
CA GLN A 497 -7.99 -55.20 -10.56
C GLN A 497 -6.62 -55.72 -10.10
N TRP A 498 -5.94 -54.98 -9.23
CA TRP A 498 -4.66 -55.37 -8.66
C TRP A 498 -4.47 -54.79 -7.26
N ASN A 499 -3.48 -55.31 -6.52
CA ASN A 499 -3.08 -54.74 -5.24
C ASN A 499 -1.90 -53.77 -5.36
N ALA A 500 -1.60 -53.10 -4.26
CA ALA A 500 -0.47 -52.18 -4.12
C ALA A 500 0.87 -52.84 -4.49
N SER A 501 1.07 -54.11 -4.14
CA SER A 501 2.27 -54.87 -4.49
C SER A 501 2.41 -55.03 -6.01
N THR A 502 1.34 -55.32 -6.75
CA THR A 502 1.37 -55.36 -8.23
C THR A 502 1.76 -54.01 -8.83
N LYS A 503 1.18 -52.91 -8.35
CA LYS A 503 1.55 -51.55 -8.80
C LYS A 503 3.02 -51.25 -8.49
N PHE A 504 3.45 -51.59 -7.29
CA PHE A 504 4.82 -51.39 -6.83
C PHE A 504 5.84 -52.16 -7.67
N PHE A 505 5.59 -53.45 -7.94
CA PHE A 505 6.55 -54.31 -8.64
C PHE A 505 6.47 -54.20 -10.17
N THR A 506 5.31 -53.89 -10.74
CA THR A 506 5.18 -53.64 -12.18
C THR A 506 5.54 -52.20 -12.55
N GLY A 507 5.41 -51.24 -11.64
CA GLY A 507 5.72 -49.82 -11.85
C GLY A 507 4.79 -49.10 -12.82
N TYR A 508 3.76 -49.78 -13.33
CA TYR A 508 2.69 -49.13 -14.07
C TYR A 508 1.80 -48.35 -13.11
N SER A 509 1.37 -47.17 -13.54
CA SER A 509 0.34 -46.44 -12.82
C SER A 509 -0.98 -47.20 -12.88
N GLU A 510 -1.93 -46.76 -12.08
CA GLU A 510 -3.25 -47.39 -12.02
C GLU A 510 -3.96 -47.31 -13.38
N GLU A 511 -3.85 -46.16 -14.05
CA GLU A 511 -4.42 -45.91 -15.36
C GLU A 511 -3.77 -46.81 -16.43
N GLU A 512 -2.45 -46.96 -16.38
CA GLU A 512 -1.72 -47.77 -17.36
C GLU A 512 -1.86 -49.28 -17.16
N LEU A 513 -2.07 -49.73 -15.91
CA LEU A 513 -2.37 -51.13 -15.66
C LEU A 513 -3.73 -51.50 -16.23
N ALA A 514 -4.73 -50.62 -16.13
CA ALA A 514 -6.08 -50.84 -16.65
C ALA A 514 -6.11 -51.05 -18.17
N GLU A 515 -5.19 -50.42 -18.91
CA GLU A 515 -5.11 -50.49 -20.37
C GLU A 515 -4.23 -51.65 -20.89
N ARG A 516 -3.74 -52.52 -19.99
CA ARG A 516 -2.78 -53.58 -20.33
C ARG A 516 -3.31 -54.96 -20.08
N SER A 517 -2.73 -55.91 -20.80
CA SER A 517 -2.94 -57.34 -20.62
C SER A 517 -1.87 -57.95 -19.72
N ALA A 518 -2.18 -59.10 -19.09
CA ALA A 518 -1.20 -59.90 -18.38
C ALA A 518 -0.01 -60.31 -19.27
N TYR A 519 -0.20 -60.41 -20.59
CA TYR A 519 0.90 -60.62 -21.54
C TYR A 519 1.89 -59.46 -21.55
N ASP A 520 1.44 -58.22 -21.38
CA ASP A 520 2.34 -57.06 -21.34
C ASP A 520 3.16 -57.00 -20.05
N LEU A 521 2.69 -57.68 -19.00
CA LEU A 521 3.33 -57.76 -17.69
C LEU A 521 4.28 -58.94 -17.55
N ILE A 522 4.30 -59.86 -18.51
CA ILE A 522 5.18 -61.04 -18.51
C ILE A 522 6.11 -60.95 -19.73
N VAL A 523 7.37 -61.35 -19.54
CA VAL A 523 8.35 -61.28 -20.63
C VAL A 523 7.91 -62.12 -21.84
N PRO A 524 8.12 -61.67 -23.10
CA PRO A 524 7.66 -62.37 -24.30
C PRO A 524 8.11 -63.84 -24.40
N GLU A 525 9.30 -64.15 -23.89
CA GLU A 525 9.86 -65.50 -23.88
C GLU A 525 9.02 -66.48 -23.04
N HIS A 526 8.20 -65.96 -22.14
CA HIS A 526 7.36 -66.73 -21.21
C HIS A 526 5.86 -66.71 -21.58
N HIS A 527 5.44 -66.02 -22.65
CA HIS A 527 4.02 -65.92 -23.05
C HIS A 527 3.36 -67.26 -23.32
N ASN A 528 4.03 -68.18 -24.03
CA ASN A 528 3.49 -69.52 -24.28
C ASN A 528 3.26 -70.30 -22.97
N ARG A 529 4.11 -70.10 -21.96
CA ARG A 529 3.93 -70.70 -20.63
C ARG A 529 2.74 -70.09 -19.89
N LEU A 530 2.51 -68.78 -20.04
CA LEU A 530 1.35 -68.08 -19.47
C LEU A 530 0.02 -68.62 -20.09
N THR A 531 -0.03 -68.82 -21.41
CA THR A 531 -1.22 -69.39 -22.08
C THR A 531 -1.52 -70.81 -21.59
N GLN A 532 -0.50 -71.66 -21.50
CA GLN A 532 -0.64 -73.02 -20.96
C GLN A 532 -1.08 -73.01 -19.49
N ALA A 533 -0.57 -72.05 -18.69
CA ALA A 533 -0.97 -71.88 -17.31
C ALA A 533 -2.46 -71.52 -17.18
N LYS A 534 -2.97 -70.59 -18.01
CA LYS A 534 -4.38 -70.20 -18.06
C LYS A 534 -5.30 -71.40 -18.35
N GLU A 535 -4.98 -72.21 -19.36
CA GLU A 535 -5.79 -73.39 -19.72
C GLU A 535 -5.84 -74.43 -18.58
N LYS A 536 -4.69 -74.69 -17.94
CA LYS A 536 -4.61 -75.58 -16.78
C LYS A 536 -5.42 -75.08 -15.58
N ILE A 537 -5.42 -73.77 -15.34
CA ILE A 537 -6.22 -73.16 -14.27
C ILE A 537 -7.72 -73.25 -14.60
N ARG A 538 -8.13 -73.04 -15.86
CA ARG A 538 -9.54 -73.17 -16.30
C ARG A 538 -10.07 -74.60 -16.13
N ASN A 539 -9.22 -75.61 -16.36
CA ASN A 539 -9.56 -77.03 -16.18
C ASN A 539 -9.42 -77.51 -14.73
N ASN A 540 -9.13 -76.60 -13.78
CA ASN A 540 -8.96 -76.87 -12.36
C ASN A 540 -7.81 -77.85 -12.02
N GLU A 541 -6.81 -77.97 -12.91
CA GLU A 541 -5.69 -78.91 -12.77
C GLU A 541 -4.58 -78.39 -11.85
N GLY A 542 -4.61 -77.10 -11.46
CA GLY A 542 -3.70 -76.48 -10.51
C GLY A 542 -2.23 -76.46 -10.98
N GLY A 543 -1.66 -75.26 -11.20
CA GLY A 543 -0.26 -75.13 -11.58
C GLY A 543 0.41 -73.94 -10.92
N SER A 544 1.59 -74.17 -10.38
CA SER A 544 2.54 -73.13 -10.01
C SER A 544 3.58 -72.96 -11.11
N PHE A 545 3.96 -71.74 -11.44
CA PHE A 545 4.82 -71.46 -12.59
C PHE A 545 5.86 -70.38 -12.27
N GLU A 546 7.08 -70.55 -12.75
CA GLU A 546 8.06 -69.48 -12.74
C GLU A 546 7.91 -68.64 -14.01
N LEU A 547 7.48 -67.40 -13.82
CA LEU A 547 7.35 -66.43 -14.91
C LEU A 547 8.05 -65.14 -14.50
N THR A 548 8.77 -64.56 -15.44
CA THR A 548 9.47 -63.30 -15.21
C THR A 548 8.51 -62.17 -15.51
N LEU A 549 8.22 -61.38 -14.47
CA LEU A 549 7.49 -60.14 -14.58
C LEU A 549 8.31 -59.12 -15.37
N LEU A 550 7.68 -58.44 -16.32
CA LEU A 550 8.22 -57.31 -17.03
C LEU A 550 7.54 -56.04 -16.48
N SER A 551 8.30 -55.27 -15.70
CA SER A 551 7.83 -53.95 -15.25
C SER A 551 7.79 -52.93 -16.40
N LYS A 552 7.06 -51.83 -16.21
CA LYS A 552 7.02 -50.65 -17.10
C LYS A 552 8.39 -50.14 -17.50
N LEU A 553 9.34 -50.17 -16.57
CA LEU A 553 10.71 -49.71 -16.76
C LEU A 553 11.60 -50.77 -17.42
N GLY A 554 11.03 -51.86 -17.93
CA GLY A 554 11.76 -52.95 -18.56
C GLY A 554 12.49 -53.86 -17.58
N ARG A 555 12.35 -53.68 -16.25
CA ARG A 555 12.95 -54.59 -15.26
C ARG A 555 12.28 -55.94 -15.37
N LYS A 556 13.12 -56.97 -15.56
CA LYS A 556 12.74 -58.38 -15.60
C LYS A 556 12.91 -58.95 -14.20
N ILE A 557 11.81 -59.15 -13.48
CA ILE A 557 11.82 -59.63 -12.10
C ILE A 557 11.32 -61.07 -12.07
N PRO A 558 12.12 -62.04 -11.63
CA PRO A 558 11.70 -63.43 -11.58
C PRO A 558 10.68 -63.65 -10.46
N TYR A 559 9.52 -64.21 -10.81
CA TYR A 559 8.43 -64.46 -9.88
C TYR A 559 7.95 -65.91 -9.96
N TYR A 560 7.51 -66.43 -8.82
CA TYR A 560 6.82 -67.70 -8.68
C TYR A 560 5.31 -67.46 -8.54
N TRP A 561 4.53 -67.90 -9.53
CA TRP A 561 3.12 -67.56 -9.71
C TRP A 561 2.19 -68.73 -9.41
N ARG A 562 1.02 -68.42 -8.86
CA ARG A 562 -0.11 -69.33 -8.65
C ARG A 562 -1.40 -68.67 -9.10
N GLY A 563 -2.24 -69.36 -9.86
CA GLY A 563 -3.48 -68.80 -10.38
C GLY A 563 -4.76 -69.56 -10.01
N TYR A 564 -5.89 -68.87 -10.06
CA TYR A 564 -7.24 -69.33 -9.73
C TYR A 564 -8.26 -68.80 -10.75
N TYR A 565 -9.39 -69.48 -10.93
CA TYR A 565 -10.44 -69.09 -11.88
C TYR A 565 -11.78 -68.86 -11.17
N ILE A 566 -12.49 -67.78 -11.54
CA ILE A 566 -13.81 -67.41 -11.00
C ILE A 566 -14.77 -66.96 -12.12
N LYS A 567 -16.09 -67.09 -11.89
CA LYS A 567 -17.14 -66.62 -12.83
C LYS A 567 -18.09 -65.66 -12.11
N LEU A 568 -18.21 -64.43 -12.59
CA LEU A 568 -19.03 -63.35 -12.01
C LEU A 568 -19.93 -62.74 -13.08
N ASN A 569 -21.24 -62.61 -12.82
CA ASN A 569 -22.24 -62.05 -13.76
C ASN A 569 -22.12 -62.59 -15.19
N ASN A 570 -21.90 -63.90 -15.31
CA ASN A 570 -21.70 -64.62 -16.58
C ASN A 570 -20.41 -64.30 -17.37
N LYS A 571 -19.46 -63.55 -16.79
CA LYS A 571 -18.11 -63.31 -17.34
C LYS A 571 -17.04 -64.13 -16.59
N HIS A 572 -15.99 -64.50 -17.31
CA HIS A 572 -14.88 -65.33 -16.84
C HIS A 572 -13.71 -64.45 -16.35
N TYR A 573 -13.15 -64.76 -15.18
CA TYR A 573 -12.00 -64.04 -14.62
C TYR A 573 -10.95 -65.00 -14.05
N TYR A 574 -9.70 -64.54 -14.01
CA TYR A 574 -8.55 -65.27 -13.46
C TYR A 574 -7.84 -64.41 -12.42
N ILE A 575 -7.53 -64.99 -11.26
CA ILE A 575 -6.75 -64.37 -10.20
C ILE A 575 -5.34 -64.95 -10.23
N TRP A 576 -4.32 -64.09 -10.24
CA TRP A 576 -2.91 -64.46 -10.20
C TRP A 576 -2.24 -63.90 -8.95
N VAL A 577 -1.50 -64.75 -8.24
CA VAL A 577 -0.71 -64.39 -7.07
C VAL A 577 0.76 -64.76 -7.30
N GLY A 578 1.68 -63.80 -7.14
CA GLY A 578 3.11 -63.98 -7.41
C GLY A 578 4.02 -63.66 -6.21
N ILE A 579 5.03 -64.51 -5.96
CA ILE A 579 6.09 -64.31 -4.95
C ILE A 579 7.43 -64.03 -5.65
N ASP A 580 8.12 -62.97 -5.20
CA ASP A 580 9.44 -62.55 -5.70
C ASP A 580 10.57 -63.50 -5.26
N ILE A 581 11.44 -63.91 -6.18
CA ILE A 581 12.63 -64.74 -5.90
C ILE A 581 13.97 -64.02 -6.15
N THR A 582 13.98 -62.68 -6.22
CA THR A 582 15.13 -61.83 -6.59
C THR A 582 16.30 -61.90 -5.61
N ARG A 583 16.06 -61.83 -4.29
CA ARG A 583 17.13 -61.88 -3.26
C ARG A 583 18.02 -63.13 -3.35
N GLN A 584 17.42 -64.24 -3.78
CA GLN A 584 18.11 -65.50 -4.01
C GLN A 584 19.06 -65.43 -5.21
N LYS A 585 18.70 -64.66 -6.25
CA LYS A 585 19.53 -64.39 -7.43
C LYS A 585 20.59 -63.31 -7.18
N GLU A 586 20.28 -62.28 -6.40
CA GLU A 586 21.18 -61.15 -6.10
C GLU A 586 22.38 -61.54 -5.21
N THR A 587 22.18 -62.44 -4.24
CA THR A 587 23.27 -62.89 -3.35
C THR A 587 24.40 -63.57 -4.14
N GLU A 588 24.05 -64.26 -5.22
CA GLU A 588 25.01 -64.94 -6.11
C GLU A 588 25.76 -63.94 -7.02
N GLN A 589 25.10 -62.85 -7.41
CA GLN A 589 25.70 -61.77 -8.21
C GLN A 589 26.56 -60.80 -7.37
N ALA A 590 26.19 -60.54 -6.12
CA ALA A 590 26.87 -59.61 -5.21
C ALA A 590 28.36 -59.96 -4.99
N LEU A 591 28.69 -61.25 -4.99
CA LEU A 591 30.06 -61.74 -4.79
C LEU A 591 30.97 -61.48 -6.01
N VAL A 592 30.38 -61.40 -7.21
CA VAL A 592 31.07 -61.00 -8.45
C VAL A 592 31.20 -59.49 -8.54
N ASP A 593 30.18 -58.76 -8.08
CA ASP A 593 30.16 -57.29 -8.09
C ASP A 593 31.11 -56.70 -7.05
N GLU A 594 31.29 -57.31 -5.87
CA GLU A 594 32.23 -56.86 -4.83
C GLU A 594 33.69 -56.79 -5.34
N LYS A 595 34.10 -57.77 -6.15
CA LYS A 595 35.44 -57.77 -6.77
C LYS A 595 35.60 -56.64 -7.80
N ARG A 596 34.60 -56.43 -8.66
CA ARG A 596 34.58 -55.31 -9.62
C ARG A 596 34.50 -53.96 -8.91
N PHE A 597 33.79 -53.89 -7.80
CA PHE A 597 33.65 -52.70 -6.98
C PHE A 597 35.00 -52.28 -6.38
N ASN A 598 35.80 -53.20 -5.85
CA ASN A 598 37.13 -52.88 -5.32
C ASN A 598 38.11 -52.36 -6.39
N GLU A 599 38.12 -52.96 -7.59
CA GLU A 599 38.92 -52.47 -8.72
C GLU A 599 38.44 -51.07 -9.18
N ALA A 600 37.13 -50.87 -9.27
CA ALA A 600 36.55 -49.57 -9.59
C ALA A 600 36.80 -48.52 -8.48
N LEU A 601 36.85 -48.91 -7.21
CA LEU A 601 37.13 -48.00 -6.09
C LEU A 601 38.51 -47.38 -6.24
N VAL A 602 39.55 -48.17 -6.51
CA VAL A 602 40.92 -47.67 -6.69
C VAL A 602 41.03 -46.74 -7.90
N GLU A 603 40.35 -47.07 -9.00
CA GLU A 603 40.32 -46.23 -10.21
C GLU A 603 39.52 -44.93 -10.05
N THR A 604 38.51 -44.92 -9.18
CA THR A 604 37.66 -43.74 -8.92
C THR A 604 38.13 -42.88 -7.76
N LEU A 605 39.19 -43.28 -7.04
CA LEU A 605 39.76 -42.44 -5.99
C LEU A 605 40.17 -41.07 -6.56
N PRO A 606 39.69 -39.96 -6.00
CA PRO A 606 40.08 -38.63 -6.44
C PRO A 606 41.57 -38.42 -6.10
N GLY A 607 42.37 -38.13 -7.12
CA GLY A 607 43.81 -37.98 -7.02
C GLY A 607 44.60 -39.22 -7.49
N CYS A 608 45.92 -39.10 -7.40
CA CYS A 608 46.86 -40.11 -7.86
C CYS A 608 47.07 -41.17 -6.77
N PHE A 609 46.61 -42.40 -7.01
CA PHE A 609 46.85 -43.53 -6.13
C PHE A 609 48.06 -44.31 -6.59
N TYR A 610 48.90 -44.72 -5.64
CA TYR A 610 50.06 -45.55 -5.91
C TYR A 610 50.41 -46.44 -4.73
N MET A 611 51.07 -47.56 -5.01
CA MET A 611 51.73 -48.39 -4.02
C MET A 611 53.18 -48.57 -4.43
N ILE A 612 54.12 -48.34 -3.52
CA ILE A 612 55.55 -48.57 -3.75
C ILE A 612 56.12 -49.53 -2.70
N ASP A 613 57.17 -50.26 -3.04
CA ASP A 613 57.93 -51.10 -2.11
C ASP A 613 59.02 -50.32 -1.37
N GLU A 614 59.76 -50.99 -0.48
CA GLU A 614 60.87 -50.42 0.30
C GLU A 614 62.03 -49.93 -0.60
N GLU A 615 62.21 -50.52 -1.78
CA GLU A 615 63.18 -50.10 -2.79
C GLU A 615 62.71 -48.88 -3.61
N GLY A 616 61.49 -48.39 -3.37
CA GLY A 616 60.92 -47.22 -4.02
C GLY A 616 60.47 -47.47 -5.46
N GLN A 617 60.04 -48.69 -5.79
CA GLN A 617 59.47 -49.06 -7.10
C GLN A 617 57.95 -49.17 -7.04
N TYR A 618 57.26 -48.79 -8.11
CA TYR A 618 55.80 -48.88 -8.20
C TYR A 618 55.30 -50.33 -8.34
N GLN A 619 54.32 -50.69 -7.52
CA GLN A 619 53.65 -52.00 -7.50
C GLN A 619 52.24 -51.95 -8.08
N THR A 620 51.51 -50.86 -7.84
CA THR A 620 50.23 -50.56 -8.48
C THR A 620 49.98 -49.06 -8.48
N TRP A 621 49.15 -48.57 -9.40
CA TRP A 621 48.71 -47.19 -9.51
C TRP A 621 47.34 -47.15 -10.20
N ASN A 622 46.61 -46.05 -10.03
CA ASN A 622 45.37 -45.80 -10.78
C ASN A 622 45.64 -45.02 -12.06
N GLN A 623 44.62 -44.95 -12.93
CA GLN A 623 44.70 -44.23 -14.21
C GLN A 623 44.92 -42.71 -14.03
N ASN A 624 44.46 -42.11 -12.93
CA ASN A 624 44.67 -40.68 -12.67
C ASN A 624 46.16 -40.31 -12.61
N LEU A 625 47.01 -41.19 -12.07
CA LEU A 625 48.46 -40.96 -12.03
C LEU A 625 49.09 -40.91 -13.43
N ILE A 626 48.57 -41.72 -14.37
CA ILE A 626 48.96 -41.70 -15.78
C ILE A 626 48.48 -40.41 -16.44
N ASP A 627 47.21 -40.07 -16.26
CA ASP A 627 46.56 -38.97 -16.97
C ASP A 627 47.07 -37.60 -16.50
N GLU A 628 47.25 -37.38 -15.20
CA GLU A 628 47.71 -36.09 -14.64
C GLU A 628 49.20 -35.82 -14.90
N PHE A 629 50.05 -36.85 -14.84
CA PHE A 629 51.50 -36.68 -15.00
C PHE A 629 52.01 -37.00 -16.42
N GLY A 630 51.19 -37.62 -17.27
CA GLY A 630 51.46 -37.86 -18.70
C GLY A 630 52.42 -39.03 -19.00
N TYR A 631 52.62 -39.94 -18.05
CA TYR A 631 53.46 -41.13 -18.21
C TYR A 631 52.62 -42.36 -18.55
N THR A 632 53.11 -43.25 -19.39
CA THR A 632 52.40 -44.50 -19.72
C THR A 632 52.61 -45.58 -18.66
N ASP A 633 51.72 -46.59 -18.60
CA ASP A 633 51.80 -47.74 -17.68
C ASP A 633 53.17 -48.44 -17.71
N SER A 634 53.73 -48.63 -18.91
CA SER A 634 55.06 -49.24 -19.09
C SER A 634 56.19 -48.33 -18.63
N GLU A 635 56.05 -47.01 -18.79
CA GLU A 635 57.06 -46.05 -18.34
C GLU A 635 57.08 -45.96 -16.81
N LEU A 636 55.91 -45.98 -16.14
CA LEU A 636 55.81 -45.92 -14.67
C LEU A 636 56.43 -47.13 -13.96
N LYS A 637 56.39 -48.32 -14.58
CA LYS A 637 57.06 -49.54 -14.05
C LYS A 637 58.57 -49.39 -13.90
N GLU A 638 59.19 -48.57 -14.76
CA GLU A 638 60.64 -48.38 -14.79
C GLU A 638 61.06 -47.00 -14.23
N LEU A 639 60.09 -46.11 -14.00
CA LEU A 639 60.32 -44.75 -13.51
C LEU A 639 60.46 -44.74 -11.98
N SER A 640 61.53 -44.11 -11.49
CA SER A 640 61.63 -43.81 -10.06
C SER A 640 60.57 -42.75 -9.67
N PRO A 641 59.78 -42.95 -8.61
CA PRO A 641 58.82 -41.96 -8.10
C PRO A 641 59.44 -40.57 -7.84
N LEU A 642 60.74 -40.51 -7.53
CA LEU A 642 61.46 -39.25 -7.30
C LEU A 642 61.61 -38.37 -8.56
N ALA A 643 61.42 -38.95 -9.76
CA ALA A 643 61.47 -38.22 -11.02
C ALA A 643 60.32 -37.22 -11.18
N LEU A 644 59.22 -37.40 -10.43
CA LEU A 644 58.07 -36.48 -10.40
C LEU A 644 58.33 -35.21 -9.59
N PHE A 645 59.55 -34.94 -9.11
CA PHE A 645 59.85 -33.81 -8.24
C PHE A 645 61.12 -33.08 -8.66
N SER A 646 61.17 -31.76 -8.46
CA SER A 646 62.38 -30.97 -8.69
C SER A 646 63.48 -31.35 -7.69
N LYS A 647 64.76 -31.10 -8.03
CA LYS A 647 65.90 -31.41 -7.13
C LYS A 647 65.77 -30.77 -5.74
N SER A 648 65.09 -29.62 -5.65
CA SER A 648 64.84 -28.93 -4.37
C SER A 648 63.74 -29.61 -3.54
N ALA A 649 62.80 -30.29 -4.19
CA ALA A 649 61.65 -30.95 -3.60
C ALA A 649 61.92 -32.42 -3.22
N GLN A 650 62.79 -33.12 -3.98
CA GLN A 650 63.12 -34.55 -3.77
C GLN A 650 63.57 -34.86 -2.34
N LYS A 651 64.34 -33.97 -1.70
CA LYS A 651 64.78 -34.17 -0.32
C LYS A 651 63.61 -34.31 0.67
N LYS A 652 62.57 -33.48 0.50
CA LYS A 652 61.37 -33.52 1.34
C LYS A 652 60.55 -34.79 1.10
N VAL A 653 60.52 -35.28 -0.14
CA VAL A 653 59.76 -36.49 -0.50
C VAL A 653 60.43 -37.76 0.04
N VAL A 654 61.76 -37.82 0.02
CA VAL A 654 62.50 -38.94 0.66
C VAL A 654 62.30 -38.95 2.17
N GLU A 655 62.37 -37.78 2.82
CA GLU A 655 62.09 -37.65 4.27
C GLU A 655 60.64 -38.08 4.60
N PHE A 656 59.68 -37.78 3.72
CA PHE A 656 58.30 -38.25 3.82
C PHE A 656 58.20 -39.78 3.73
N ALA A 657 58.80 -40.40 2.70
CA ALA A 657 58.72 -41.85 2.49
C ALA A 657 59.31 -42.62 3.68
N ASN A 658 60.49 -42.21 4.17
CA ASN A 658 61.12 -42.82 5.34
C ASN A 658 60.24 -42.74 6.59
N LYS A 659 59.59 -41.58 6.82
CA LYS A 659 58.64 -41.44 7.93
C LYS A 659 57.45 -42.37 7.81
N VAL A 660 56.94 -42.66 6.61
CA VAL A 660 55.84 -43.63 6.47
C VAL A 660 56.28 -45.04 6.90
N PHE A 661 57.49 -45.45 6.54
CA PHE A 661 58.02 -46.77 6.91
C PHE A 661 58.42 -46.85 8.41
N GLU A 662 58.90 -45.77 9.00
CA GLU A 662 59.29 -45.70 10.42
C GLU A 662 58.08 -45.49 11.36
N ASP A 663 57.25 -44.48 11.07
CA ASP A 663 56.15 -44.02 11.94
C ASP A 663 54.78 -44.61 11.54
N GLY A 664 54.69 -45.29 10.38
CA GLY A 664 53.49 -45.97 9.88
C GLY A 664 52.59 -45.11 8.99
N GLU A 665 52.65 -43.78 9.10
CA GLU A 665 51.93 -42.84 8.23
C GLU A 665 52.60 -41.46 8.19
N ALA A 666 52.47 -40.74 7.08
CA ALA A 666 52.97 -39.37 6.95
C ALA A 666 52.20 -38.60 5.87
N SER A 667 52.38 -37.28 5.82
CA SER A 667 51.92 -36.43 4.73
C SER A 667 52.90 -35.29 4.43
N VAL A 668 52.92 -34.80 3.19
CA VAL A 668 53.78 -33.69 2.76
C VAL A 668 53.14 -32.90 1.61
N GLU A 669 53.18 -31.58 1.70
CA GLU A 669 52.85 -30.67 0.59
C GLU A 669 54.09 -30.40 -0.25
N VAL A 670 54.00 -30.68 -1.55
CA VAL A 670 55.13 -30.58 -2.48
C VAL A 670 54.65 -30.29 -3.90
N SER A 671 55.44 -29.57 -4.68
CA SER A 671 55.18 -29.40 -6.11
C SER A 671 55.66 -30.62 -6.89
N CYS A 672 54.74 -31.30 -7.57
CA CYS A 672 55.02 -32.38 -8.50
C CYS A 672 55.24 -31.81 -9.91
N LEU A 673 56.10 -32.46 -10.69
CA LEU A 673 56.43 -32.16 -12.08
C LEU A 673 55.72 -33.14 -13.01
N THR A 674 55.01 -32.62 -14.00
CA THR A 674 54.49 -33.43 -15.11
C THR A 674 55.60 -33.73 -16.14
N LYS A 675 55.34 -34.68 -17.04
CA LYS A 675 56.25 -35.01 -18.16
C LYS A 675 56.58 -33.81 -19.06
N THR A 676 55.70 -32.81 -19.13
CA THR A 676 55.92 -31.56 -19.91
C THR A 676 56.70 -30.49 -19.13
N GLY A 677 57.02 -30.74 -17.86
CA GLY A 677 57.77 -29.83 -16.98
C GLY A 677 56.89 -28.82 -16.23
N GLN A 678 55.58 -29.00 -16.19
CA GLN A 678 54.67 -28.14 -15.42
C GLN A 678 54.74 -28.51 -13.93
N GLU A 679 54.89 -27.51 -13.06
CA GLU A 679 54.80 -27.69 -11.61
C GLU A 679 53.35 -27.54 -11.13
N ILE A 680 52.86 -28.54 -10.39
CA ILE A 680 51.51 -28.57 -9.81
C ILE A 680 51.63 -28.87 -8.32
N PRO A 681 50.96 -28.12 -7.42
CA PRO A 681 51.03 -28.37 -5.99
C PRO A 681 50.18 -29.58 -5.59
N TYR A 682 50.79 -30.53 -4.88
CA TYR A 682 50.15 -31.75 -4.38
C TYR A 682 50.37 -31.92 -2.88
N LEU A 683 49.36 -32.49 -2.21
CA LEU A 683 49.48 -33.08 -0.88
C LEU A 683 49.60 -34.60 -1.03
N LEU A 684 50.79 -35.14 -0.73
CA LEU A 684 51.02 -36.58 -0.70
C LEU A 684 50.75 -37.09 0.70
N THR A 685 49.97 -38.17 0.81
CA THR A 685 49.73 -38.90 2.06
C THR A 685 50.10 -40.35 1.84
N GLY A 686 50.88 -40.92 2.75
CA GLY A 686 51.34 -42.30 2.66
C GLY A 686 51.06 -43.07 3.95
N LYS A 687 50.73 -44.34 3.81
CA LYS A 687 50.52 -45.27 4.93
C LYS A 687 51.22 -46.60 4.69
N LEU A 688 51.76 -47.19 5.76
CA LEU A 688 52.37 -48.51 5.75
C LEU A 688 51.29 -49.59 5.58
N PHE A 689 51.46 -50.44 4.58
CA PHE A 689 50.61 -51.58 4.28
C PHE A 689 51.43 -52.87 4.28
N ARG A 690 50.98 -53.88 5.03
CA ARG A 690 51.68 -55.18 5.15
C ARG A 690 50.88 -56.29 4.52
N GLN A 691 51.47 -56.98 3.55
CA GLN A 691 50.87 -58.15 2.91
C GLN A 691 51.92 -59.25 2.71
N GLU A 692 51.58 -60.48 3.10
CA GLU A 692 52.45 -61.67 2.94
C GLU A 692 53.88 -61.51 3.50
N GLY A 693 54.05 -60.68 4.54
CA GLY A 693 55.35 -60.45 5.18
C GLY A 693 56.24 -59.42 4.47
N LYS A 694 55.71 -58.64 3.53
CA LYS A 694 56.36 -57.48 2.91
C LYS A 694 55.66 -56.18 3.29
N ASP A 695 56.43 -55.13 3.45
CA ASP A 695 55.97 -53.79 3.80
C ASP A 695 55.95 -52.91 2.53
N TYR A 696 54.83 -52.22 2.32
CA TYR A 696 54.57 -51.35 1.19
C TYR A 696 54.13 -49.97 1.67
N LEU A 697 54.46 -48.93 0.93
CA LEU A 697 53.89 -47.59 1.11
C LEU A 697 52.71 -47.42 0.16
N LEU A 698 51.52 -47.36 0.73
CA LEU A 698 50.29 -47.03 0.02
C LEU A 698 50.08 -45.51 0.07
N GLY A 699 50.15 -44.86 -1.09
CA GLY A 699 50.14 -43.42 -1.23
C GLY A 699 48.95 -42.89 -2.02
N VAL A 700 48.43 -41.74 -1.60
CA VAL A 700 47.48 -40.93 -2.37
C VAL A 700 48.02 -39.51 -2.47
N GLY A 701 48.09 -38.99 -3.69
CA GLY A 701 48.42 -37.59 -3.98
C GLY A 701 47.18 -36.81 -4.39
N HIS A 702 46.85 -35.74 -3.67
CA HIS A 702 45.75 -34.84 -4.01
C HIS A 702 46.29 -33.52 -4.57
N ASN A 703 45.75 -33.10 -5.72
CA ASN A 703 46.00 -31.78 -6.26
C ASN A 703 45.31 -30.72 -5.38
N ILE A 704 46.08 -29.74 -4.86
CA ILE A 704 45.56 -28.72 -3.92
C ILE A 704 45.42 -27.33 -4.57
N THR A 705 45.42 -27.24 -5.90
CA THR A 705 45.36 -25.96 -6.63
C THR A 705 44.14 -25.11 -6.23
N GLU A 706 42.93 -25.69 -6.27
CA GLU A 706 41.69 -24.97 -5.90
C GLU A 706 41.68 -24.49 -4.44
N GLN A 707 42.30 -25.25 -3.54
CA GLN A 707 42.37 -24.91 -2.11
C GLN A 707 43.28 -23.70 -1.86
N VAL A 708 44.39 -23.60 -2.59
CA VAL A 708 45.27 -22.43 -2.54
C VAL A 708 44.57 -21.18 -3.11
N GLU A 709 43.84 -21.31 -4.22
CA GLU A 709 43.07 -20.21 -4.83
C GLU A 709 41.91 -19.73 -3.93
N ALA A 710 41.19 -20.65 -3.29
CA ALA A 710 40.11 -20.33 -2.36
C ALA A 710 40.62 -19.53 -1.14
N ARG A 711 41.80 -19.88 -0.62
CA ARG A 711 42.43 -19.16 0.50
C ARG A 711 42.83 -17.73 0.11
N GLU A 712 43.33 -17.52 -1.10
CA GLU A 712 43.59 -16.18 -1.66
C GLU A 712 42.31 -15.35 -1.82
N LYS A 713 41.23 -15.95 -2.33
CA LYS A 713 39.94 -15.29 -2.53
C LYS A 713 39.31 -14.85 -1.21
N LEU A 714 39.39 -15.68 -0.17
CA LEU A 714 38.94 -15.34 1.18
C LEU A 714 39.67 -14.11 1.71
N ARG A 715 41.00 -14.08 1.59
CA ARG A 715 41.83 -12.93 2.02
C ARG A 715 41.43 -11.62 1.31
N LYS A 716 41.21 -11.66 0.00
CA LYS A 716 40.77 -10.48 -0.78
C LYS A 716 39.37 -10.01 -0.37
N ASN A 717 38.44 -10.93 -0.09
CA ASN A 717 37.10 -10.59 0.39
C ASN A 717 37.11 -9.98 1.80
N GLU A 718 37.95 -10.47 2.70
CA GLU A 718 38.13 -9.89 4.05
C GLU A 718 38.64 -8.44 3.98
N GLU A 719 39.64 -8.17 3.14
CA GLU A 719 40.16 -6.81 2.93
C GLU A 719 39.12 -5.88 2.31
N LEU A 720 38.33 -6.37 1.35
CA LEU A 720 37.24 -5.62 0.73
C LEU A 720 36.16 -5.22 1.76
N PHE A 721 35.67 -6.18 2.56
CA PHE A 721 34.64 -5.94 3.57
C PHE A 721 35.11 -4.93 4.62
N ARG A 722 36.35 -5.05 5.08
CA ARG A 722 36.94 -4.13 6.06
C ARG A 722 37.00 -2.69 5.54
N ASN A 723 37.39 -2.51 4.28
CA ASN A 723 37.47 -1.18 3.68
C ASN A 723 36.09 -0.55 3.45
N LEU A 724 35.11 -1.33 2.99
CA LEU A 724 33.73 -0.85 2.81
C LEU A 724 33.11 -0.40 4.14
N PHE A 725 33.32 -1.18 5.21
CA PHE A 725 32.84 -0.82 6.55
C PHE A 725 33.47 0.50 7.03
N LEU A 726 34.81 0.60 7.05
CA LEU A 726 35.53 1.75 7.60
C LEU A 726 35.28 3.07 6.84
N GLN A 727 35.09 3.01 5.52
CA GLN A 727 34.94 4.18 4.65
C GLN A 727 33.50 4.55 4.32
N ALA A 728 32.49 3.81 4.80
CA ALA A 728 31.09 4.13 4.53
C ALA A 728 30.71 5.54 5.02
N PRO A 729 29.93 6.32 4.23
CA PRO A 729 29.59 7.71 4.56
C PRO A 729 28.58 7.84 5.71
N SER A 730 27.80 6.80 5.99
CA SER A 730 26.87 6.73 7.11
C SER A 730 27.58 6.20 8.37
N ALA A 731 27.13 6.61 9.55
CA ALA A 731 27.66 6.07 10.81
C ALA A 731 27.18 4.63 11.01
N ILE A 732 28.10 3.67 11.12
CA ILE A 732 27.81 2.23 11.24
C ILE A 732 28.50 1.67 12.49
N VAL A 733 27.78 0.84 13.25
CA VAL A 733 28.26 0.07 14.39
C VAL A 733 27.99 -1.43 14.18
N MET A 734 28.93 -2.26 14.62
CA MET A 734 28.78 -3.70 14.74
C MET A 734 28.74 -4.08 16.22
N VAL A 735 27.75 -4.88 16.63
CA VAL A 735 27.59 -5.36 18.00
C VAL A 735 27.57 -6.88 18.10
N THR A 736 27.87 -7.39 19.29
CA THR A 736 27.70 -8.80 19.65
C THR A 736 26.22 -9.15 19.88
N PRO A 737 25.87 -10.45 19.97
CA PRO A 737 24.59 -10.91 20.52
C PRO A 737 24.17 -10.20 21.81
N ASP A 738 25.12 -9.93 22.71
CA ASP A 738 24.82 -9.30 23.99
C ASP A 738 24.70 -7.76 23.94
N ASN A 739 24.60 -7.15 22.74
CA ASN A 739 24.50 -5.71 22.50
C ASN A 739 25.80 -4.92 22.80
N GLU A 740 26.94 -5.61 22.87
CA GLU A 740 28.23 -4.99 23.13
C GLU A 740 28.89 -4.53 21.83
N ILE A 741 29.51 -3.35 21.83
CA ILE A 741 30.16 -2.79 20.65
C ILE A 741 31.39 -3.61 20.29
N LYS A 742 31.36 -4.22 19.11
CA LYS A 742 32.48 -4.98 18.54
C LYS A 742 33.39 -4.10 17.69
N ASP A 743 32.79 -3.26 16.85
CA ASP A 743 33.52 -2.35 15.94
C ASP A 743 32.64 -1.16 15.49
N ILE A 744 33.27 -0.07 15.04
CA ILE A 744 32.60 1.13 14.48
C ILE A 744 33.34 1.63 13.25
N ASN A 745 32.64 2.35 12.38
CA ASN A 745 33.30 3.01 11.24
C ASN A 745 33.67 4.47 11.50
N ARG A 746 34.42 5.08 10.58
CA ARG A 746 34.91 6.45 10.71
C ARG A 746 33.80 7.49 10.79
N SER A 747 32.67 7.26 10.11
CA SER A 747 31.53 8.17 10.12
C SER A 747 30.79 8.14 11.45
N PHE A 748 30.78 6.99 12.14
CA PHE A 748 30.28 6.89 13.52
C PHE A 748 31.14 7.70 14.49
N GLU A 749 32.46 7.59 14.39
CA GLU A 749 33.38 8.40 15.20
C GLU A 749 33.17 9.90 14.98
N LYS A 750 32.95 10.33 13.73
CA LYS A 750 32.68 11.74 13.40
C LYS A 750 31.32 12.23 13.92
N LEU A 751 30.28 11.42 13.80
CA LEU A 751 28.91 11.81 14.15
C LEU A 751 28.72 11.88 15.67
N PHE A 752 29.23 10.90 16.40
CA PHE A 752 29.02 10.80 17.84
C PHE A 752 30.24 11.16 18.69
N GLY A 753 31.42 11.32 18.09
CA GLY A 753 32.64 11.75 18.79
C GLY A 753 33.32 10.68 19.65
N TYR A 754 32.87 9.42 19.59
CA TYR A 754 33.49 8.31 20.33
C TYR A 754 34.51 7.56 19.48
N SER A 755 35.69 7.24 20.04
CA SER A 755 36.65 6.33 19.41
C SER A 755 36.36 4.87 19.78
N ILE A 756 36.69 3.93 18.88
CA ILE A 756 36.48 2.49 19.14
C ILE A 756 37.19 2.03 20.42
N ASP A 757 38.39 2.53 20.70
CA ASP A 757 39.16 2.14 21.88
C ASP A 757 38.48 2.54 23.21
N GLU A 758 37.60 3.54 23.17
CA GLU A 758 36.88 4.04 24.35
C GLU A 758 35.59 3.28 24.63
N ILE A 759 34.95 2.71 23.60
CA ILE A 759 33.60 2.16 23.68
C ILE A 759 33.52 0.66 23.38
N LYS A 760 34.60 0.04 22.90
CA LYS A 760 34.64 -1.40 22.61
C LYS A 760 34.27 -2.22 23.85
N GLY A 761 33.38 -3.18 23.66
CA GLY A 761 32.85 -4.04 24.73
C GLY A 761 31.82 -3.38 25.65
N LYS A 762 31.48 -2.10 25.44
CA LYS A 762 30.37 -1.45 26.18
C LYS A 762 29.04 -1.71 25.47
N ASP A 763 27.95 -1.70 26.25
CA ASP A 763 26.59 -1.76 25.71
C ASP A 763 26.26 -0.47 24.95
N ILE A 764 25.89 -0.60 23.67
CA ILE A 764 25.64 0.54 22.77
C ILE A 764 24.53 1.48 23.26
N ASP A 765 23.49 0.93 23.92
CA ASP A 765 22.36 1.73 24.39
C ASP A 765 22.77 2.59 25.59
N LYS A 766 23.69 2.07 26.43
CA LYS A 766 24.24 2.86 27.55
C LYS A 766 25.07 4.04 27.05
N VAL A 767 25.75 3.88 25.92
CA VAL A 767 26.60 4.90 25.30
C VAL A 767 25.74 5.98 24.64
N LEU A 768 24.88 5.61 23.68
CA LEU A 768 24.21 6.57 22.81
C LEU A 768 22.78 6.94 23.22
N VAL A 769 22.06 6.14 24.02
CA VAL A 769 20.64 6.44 24.34
C VAL A 769 20.55 7.35 25.58
N PRO A 770 19.79 8.47 25.51
CA PRO A 770 19.51 9.33 26.66
C PRO A 770 18.85 8.58 27.82
N GLU A 771 19.13 8.97 29.07
CA GLU A 771 18.77 8.18 30.26
C GLU A 771 17.27 7.90 30.40
N GLY A 772 16.40 8.84 29.99
CA GLY A 772 14.95 8.70 30.05
C GLY A 772 14.34 7.77 29.00
N GLU A 773 15.08 7.42 27.92
CA GLU A 773 14.58 6.61 26.80
C GLU A 773 15.17 5.18 26.78
N ARG A 774 15.98 4.82 27.78
CA ARG A 774 16.68 3.53 27.83
C ARG A 774 15.75 2.33 28.01
N GLU A 775 14.60 2.50 28.67
CA GLU A 775 13.61 1.43 28.86
C GLU A 775 12.74 1.20 27.61
N GLU A 776 12.58 2.22 26.75
CA GLU A 776 11.81 2.18 25.50
C GLU A 776 12.68 2.02 24.24
N ALA A 777 14.00 1.90 24.43
CA ALA A 777 14.93 1.65 23.35
C ALA A 777 14.80 0.20 22.87
N PRO A 778 14.51 -0.06 21.58
CA PRO A 778 14.57 -1.38 21.01
C PRO A 778 16.04 -1.81 21.08
N THR A 779 16.31 -2.78 21.97
CA THR A 779 17.62 -3.42 22.04
C THR A 779 17.93 -4.05 20.69
N LEU A 780 19.17 -3.97 20.22
CA LEU A 780 19.53 -4.54 18.92
C LEU A 780 19.14 -6.04 18.88
N PRO A 781 18.76 -6.57 17.70
CA PRO A 781 18.06 -7.87 17.57
C PRO A 781 18.83 -9.08 18.12
N ALA A 782 20.09 -8.87 18.46
CA ALA A 782 21.04 -9.86 18.90
C ALA A 782 20.78 -10.34 20.36
N LYS A 783 20.13 -9.50 21.21
CA LYS A 783 19.97 -9.72 22.68
C LYS A 783 18.73 -10.54 23.07
N HIS A 784 17.73 -10.62 22.19
CA HIS A 784 16.51 -11.39 22.42
C HIS A 784 16.50 -12.58 21.47
N ASN A 785 16.37 -13.79 22.03
CA ASN A 785 16.30 -15.07 21.32
C ASN A 785 15.00 -15.22 20.47
N ARG A 786 14.45 -14.12 19.97
CA ARG A 786 13.34 -14.04 19.01
C ARG A 786 13.92 -13.65 17.66
N MET A 787 13.65 -14.47 16.67
CA MET A 787 13.85 -14.22 15.26
C MET A 787 13.07 -12.94 14.86
N MET A 788 13.64 -11.74 15.07
CA MET A 788 13.02 -10.47 14.71
C MET A 788 13.74 -9.81 13.54
N ALA A 789 12.90 -9.29 12.64
CA ALA A 789 13.26 -8.59 11.42
C ALA A 789 14.08 -7.32 11.68
N SER A 790 14.69 -6.81 10.61
CA SER A 790 15.27 -5.47 10.59
C SER A 790 14.30 -4.43 11.14
N PHE A 791 14.80 -3.49 11.95
CA PHE A 791 14.00 -2.35 12.40
C PHE A 791 14.64 -1.05 11.96
N HIS A 792 13.80 -0.03 11.81
CA HIS A 792 14.24 1.33 11.56
C HIS A 792 13.31 2.32 12.27
N ARG A 793 13.86 3.40 12.81
CA ARG A 793 13.09 4.48 13.44
C ARG A 793 13.92 5.75 13.55
N GLU A 794 13.24 6.88 13.64
CA GLU A 794 13.87 8.12 14.10
C GLU A 794 14.01 8.10 15.62
N ALA A 795 15.13 8.57 16.14
CA ALA A 795 15.35 8.71 17.57
C ALA A 795 16.47 9.72 17.86
N GLN A 796 16.51 10.21 19.10
CA GLN A 796 17.62 11.05 19.55
C GLN A 796 18.74 10.20 20.14
N ARG A 797 19.98 10.57 19.81
CA ARG A 797 21.18 9.93 20.33
C ARG A 797 22.12 10.97 20.91
N ARG A 798 22.82 10.57 21.97
CA ARG A 798 23.74 11.42 22.71
C ARG A 798 25.17 11.21 22.21
N ALA A 799 25.78 12.29 21.74
CA ALA A 799 27.19 12.32 21.38
C ALA A 799 28.09 12.40 22.63
N ALA A 800 29.39 12.19 22.46
CA ALA A 800 30.39 12.21 23.52
C ALA A 800 30.48 13.57 24.24
N ASP A 801 30.16 14.67 23.56
CA ASP A 801 30.11 16.02 24.12
C ASP A 801 28.81 16.32 24.90
N GLY A 802 27.87 15.36 24.93
CA GLY A 802 26.58 15.50 25.60
C GLY A 802 25.47 16.10 24.75
N SER A 803 25.74 16.52 23.51
CA SER A 803 24.71 17.01 22.59
C SER A 803 23.76 15.88 22.14
N LEU A 804 22.51 16.26 21.88
CA LEU A 804 21.51 15.37 21.29
C LEU A 804 21.50 15.58 19.77
N VAL A 805 21.60 14.48 19.04
CA VAL A 805 21.56 14.44 17.58
C VAL A 805 20.33 13.67 17.16
N ASP A 806 19.50 14.26 16.31
CA ASP A 806 18.36 13.59 15.70
C ASP A 806 18.88 12.65 14.60
N VAL A 807 18.64 11.35 14.78
CA VAL A 807 19.14 10.33 13.88
C VAL A 807 18.05 9.36 13.44
N PHE A 808 18.10 8.97 12.17
CA PHE A 808 17.42 7.78 11.69
C PHE A 808 18.30 6.57 11.99
N VAL A 809 17.79 5.66 12.81
CA VAL A 809 18.46 4.44 13.27
C VAL A 809 17.88 3.26 12.52
N ALA A 810 18.72 2.47 11.86
CA ALA A 810 18.35 1.20 11.26
C ALA A 810 19.24 0.07 11.79
N SER A 811 18.66 -1.09 12.10
CA SER A 811 19.44 -2.25 12.54
C SER A 811 18.98 -3.55 11.92
N ILE A 812 19.95 -4.41 11.61
CA ILE A 812 19.76 -5.75 11.05
C ILE A 812 20.60 -6.78 11.83
N PRO A 813 20.08 -8.00 12.08
CA PRO A 813 20.89 -9.10 12.60
C PRO A 813 21.73 -9.76 11.50
N VAL A 814 22.95 -10.15 11.84
CA VAL A 814 23.80 -11.02 11.01
C VAL A 814 23.60 -12.46 11.47
N VAL A 815 22.95 -13.26 10.64
CA VAL A 815 22.62 -14.66 10.92
C VAL A 815 23.49 -15.57 10.06
N VAL A 816 24.18 -16.51 10.69
CA VAL A 816 24.92 -17.58 10.03
C VAL A 816 24.41 -18.91 10.59
N ASP A 817 24.05 -19.86 9.72
CA ASP A 817 23.46 -21.15 10.08
C ASP A 817 22.25 -21.06 11.03
N GLY A 818 21.42 -20.03 10.83
CA GLY A 818 20.22 -19.79 11.65
C GLY A 818 20.50 -19.21 13.05
N LYS A 819 21.77 -18.95 13.40
CA LYS A 819 22.15 -18.32 14.67
C LYS A 819 22.59 -16.88 14.46
N PRO A 820 22.06 -15.89 15.21
CA PRO A 820 22.55 -14.52 15.16
C PRO A 820 23.94 -14.46 15.80
N ILE A 821 24.94 -14.04 15.02
CA ILE A 821 26.34 -13.95 15.47
C ILE A 821 26.81 -12.51 15.68
N ALA A 822 26.10 -11.52 15.13
CA ALA A 822 26.35 -10.11 15.30
C ALA A 822 25.10 -9.28 14.94
N GLY A 823 25.08 -8.00 15.32
CA GLY A 823 24.12 -7.01 14.82
C GLY A 823 24.83 -5.88 14.10
N PHE A 824 24.24 -5.39 13.01
CA PHE A 824 24.65 -4.15 12.35
C PHE A 824 23.64 -3.05 12.67
N GLY A 825 24.14 -1.88 13.07
CA GLY A 825 23.36 -0.66 13.26
C GLY A 825 23.90 0.47 12.39
N MET A 826 23.01 1.25 11.77
CA MET A 826 23.34 2.44 10.99
C MET A 826 22.59 3.65 11.55
N TYR A 827 23.26 4.80 11.57
CA TYR A 827 22.75 6.09 12.03
C TYR A 827 22.96 7.13 10.93
N ILE A 828 21.89 7.83 10.58
CA ILE A 828 21.89 8.94 9.62
C ILE A 828 21.41 10.20 10.36
N ASP A 829 22.17 11.28 10.30
CA ASP A 829 21.76 12.57 10.87
C ASP A 829 20.62 13.19 10.06
N ILE A 830 19.51 13.50 10.73
CA ILE A 830 18.30 14.09 10.13
C ILE A 830 17.94 15.45 10.75
N THR A 831 18.87 16.06 11.50
CA THR A 831 18.63 17.29 12.26
C THR A 831 18.19 18.46 11.38
N GLU A 832 18.88 18.68 10.25
CA GLU A 832 18.55 19.78 9.33
C GLU A 832 17.21 19.54 8.60
N GLN A 833 16.93 18.28 8.26
CA GLN A 833 15.67 17.89 7.60
C GLN A 833 14.45 18.18 8.50
N LYS A 834 14.50 17.77 9.77
CA LYS A 834 13.39 18.02 10.71
C LYS A 834 13.08 19.51 10.87
N LYS A 835 14.11 20.36 10.89
CA LYS A 835 13.93 21.80 11.01
C LYS A 835 13.15 22.40 9.83
N TYR A 836 13.47 21.96 8.60
CA TYR A 836 12.73 22.42 7.42
C TYR A 836 11.29 21.90 7.38
N GLU A 837 11.06 20.66 7.81
CA GLU A 837 9.72 20.09 7.89
C GLU A 837 8.82 20.88 8.86
N GLU A 838 9.33 21.27 10.03
CA GLU A 838 8.60 22.10 10.99
C GLU A 838 8.28 23.50 10.44
N GLU A 839 9.26 24.15 9.78
CA GLU A 839 9.06 25.46 9.16
C GLU A 839 7.97 25.41 8.07
N ILE A 840 8.01 24.40 7.20
CA ILE A 840 7.00 24.19 6.15
C ILE A 840 5.62 23.92 6.76
N TYR A 841 5.53 23.06 7.79
CA TYR A 841 4.26 22.72 8.42
C TYR A 841 3.61 23.94 9.08
N SER A 842 4.40 24.78 9.76
CA SER A 842 3.90 26.01 10.37
C SER A 842 3.34 26.99 9.33
N SER A 843 4.04 27.17 8.21
CA SER A 843 3.62 28.03 7.10
C SER A 843 2.36 27.51 6.41
N LEU A 844 2.25 26.19 6.21
CA LEU A 844 1.06 25.55 5.64
C LEU A 844 -0.16 25.72 6.56
N LYS A 845 0.03 25.55 7.87
CA LYS A 845 -1.05 25.71 8.85
C LYS A 845 -1.58 27.16 8.89
N GLU A 846 -0.69 28.15 8.85
CA GLU A 846 -1.08 29.57 8.80
C GLU A 846 -1.87 29.90 7.52
N LYS A 847 -1.40 29.44 6.36
CA LYS A 847 -2.10 29.63 5.08
C LYS A 847 -3.46 28.93 5.04
N HIS A 848 -3.58 27.74 5.62
CA HIS A 848 -4.84 27.00 5.67
C HIS A 848 -5.92 27.71 6.49
N VAL A 849 -5.55 28.23 7.66
CA VAL A 849 -6.46 28.98 8.54
C VAL A 849 -6.92 30.28 7.87
N LEU A 850 -6.02 30.97 7.16
CA LEU A 850 -6.36 32.21 6.46
C LEU A 850 -7.32 31.98 5.28
N LEU A 851 -7.12 30.90 4.52
CA LEU A 851 -8.06 30.51 3.45
C LEU A 851 -9.43 30.14 4.01
N GLN A 852 -9.50 29.38 5.11
CA GLN A 852 -10.75 29.06 5.81
C GLN A 852 -11.54 30.32 6.18
N GLU A 853 -10.88 31.31 6.77
CA GLU A 853 -11.51 32.56 7.18
C GLU A 853 -12.06 33.36 5.98
N ILE A 854 -11.33 33.41 4.86
CA ILE A 854 -11.80 34.06 3.62
C ILE A 854 -13.07 33.38 3.10
N HIS A 855 -13.08 32.05 3.03
CA HIS A 855 -14.26 31.30 2.55
C HIS A 855 -15.49 31.53 3.44
N HIS A 856 -15.31 31.51 4.76
CA HIS A 856 -16.39 31.80 5.69
C HIS A 856 -16.95 33.22 5.50
N ARG A 857 -16.08 34.20 5.25
CA ARG A 857 -16.49 35.59 4.99
C ARG A 857 -17.25 35.74 3.68
N VAL A 858 -16.76 35.13 2.60
CA VAL A 858 -17.44 35.17 1.29
C VAL A 858 -18.82 34.55 1.39
N LYS A 859 -18.95 33.37 2.03
CA LYS A 859 -20.25 32.72 2.26
C LYS A 859 -21.20 33.60 3.08
N ASN A 860 -20.71 34.20 4.18
CA ASN A 860 -21.50 35.09 5.01
C ASN A 860 -21.96 36.34 4.25
N ASN A 861 -21.08 36.93 3.42
CA ASN A 861 -21.41 38.08 2.60
C ASN A 861 -22.48 37.75 1.56
N LEU A 862 -22.34 36.63 0.83
CA LEU A 862 -23.35 36.18 -0.14
C LEU A 862 -24.70 35.87 0.52
N ALA A 863 -24.68 35.30 1.74
CA ALA A 863 -25.90 35.06 2.52
C ALA A 863 -26.59 36.37 2.94
N VAL A 864 -25.83 37.40 3.29
CA VAL A 864 -26.38 38.73 3.60
C VAL A 864 -27.01 39.37 2.36
N VAL A 865 -26.35 39.29 1.21
CA VAL A 865 -26.90 39.84 -0.05
C VAL A 865 -28.17 39.10 -0.47
N SER A 866 -28.18 37.76 -0.41
CA SER A 866 -29.39 36.96 -0.68
C SER A 866 -30.54 37.31 0.25
N GLY A 867 -30.29 37.48 1.56
CA GLY A 867 -31.32 37.90 2.51
C GLY A 867 -31.90 39.30 2.25
N LEU A 868 -31.09 40.24 1.75
CA LEU A 868 -31.57 41.58 1.37
C LEU A 868 -32.46 41.54 0.13
N ILE A 869 -32.09 40.73 -0.88
CA ILE A 869 -32.90 40.55 -2.09
C ILE A 869 -34.25 39.91 -1.74
N GLN A 870 -34.26 38.91 -0.85
CA GLN A 870 -35.50 38.31 -0.35
C GLN A 870 -36.41 39.33 0.34
N LEU A 871 -35.86 40.21 1.17
CA LEU A 871 -36.64 41.28 1.81
C LEU A 871 -37.22 42.25 0.77
N GLN A 872 -36.42 42.66 -0.23
CA GLN A 872 -36.91 43.51 -1.33
C GLN A 872 -38.01 42.83 -2.17
N MET A 873 -37.95 41.50 -2.33
CA MET A 873 -39.00 40.72 -2.99
C MET A 873 -40.33 40.72 -2.20
N TYR A 874 -40.26 40.81 -0.86
CA TYR A 874 -41.45 40.94 -0.01
C TYR A 874 -42.03 42.34 0.00
N GLU A 875 -41.22 43.38 -0.20
CA GLU A 875 -41.64 44.78 -0.20
C GLU A 875 -42.25 45.24 -1.53
N THR A 876 -41.96 44.54 -2.64
CA THR A 876 -42.53 44.88 -3.96
C THR A 876 -43.78 44.06 -4.27
N ASP A 877 -44.83 44.73 -4.70
CA ASP A 877 -46.06 44.11 -5.24
C ASP A 877 -46.00 43.91 -6.76
N ASP A 878 -44.99 44.47 -7.42
CA ASP A 878 -44.76 44.34 -8.86
C ASP A 878 -44.18 42.95 -9.17
N GLU A 879 -44.94 42.15 -9.91
CA GLU A 879 -44.61 40.77 -10.27
C GLU A 879 -43.35 40.70 -11.17
N GLU A 880 -43.14 41.69 -12.05
CA GLU A 880 -41.98 41.75 -12.94
C GLU A 880 -40.69 42.07 -12.16
N VAL A 881 -40.77 43.00 -11.20
CA VAL A 881 -39.65 43.34 -10.30
C VAL A 881 -39.34 42.16 -9.37
N ARG A 882 -40.37 41.48 -8.84
CA ARG A 882 -40.21 40.31 -7.98
C ARG A 882 -39.51 39.16 -8.70
N ASP A 883 -39.85 38.92 -9.97
CA ASP A 883 -39.21 37.88 -10.78
C ASP A 883 -37.75 38.22 -11.11
N THR A 884 -37.45 39.49 -11.39
CA THR A 884 -36.07 39.96 -11.63
C THR A 884 -35.19 39.83 -10.37
N LEU A 885 -35.74 40.14 -9.20
CA LEU A 885 -35.05 39.95 -7.92
C LEU A 885 -34.84 38.46 -7.60
N ARG A 886 -35.84 37.61 -7.88
CA ARG A 886 -35.72 36.15 -7.72
C ARG A 886 -34.63 35.56 -8.62
N GLU A 887 -34.48 36.07 -9.85
CA GLU A 887 -33.38 35.68 -10.74
C GLU A 887 -32.01 36.08 -10.18
N SER A 888 -31.91 37.31 -9.66
CA SER A 888 -30.68 37.82 -9.05
C SER A 888 -30.29 37.02 -7.80
N GLU A 889 -31.28 36.63 -6.99
CA GLU A 889 -31.09 35.77 -5.83
C GLU A 889 -30.56 34.37 -6.22
N SER A 890 -31.17 33.75 -7.24
CA SER A 890 -30.78 32.42 -7.72
C SER A 890 -29.31 32.37 -8.17
N ARG A 891 -28.83 33.44 -8.83
CA ARG A 891 -27.42 33.57 -9.23
C ARG A 891 -26.48 33.67 -8.03
N ILE A 892 -26.84 34.45 -7.02
CA ILE A 892 -26.02 34.60 -5.79
C ILE A 892 -25.97 33.29 -5.01
N GLN A 893 -27.08 32.55 -4.94
CA GLN A 893 -27.12 31.23 -4.32
C GLN A 893 -26.26 30.22 -5.08
N THR A 894 -26.26 30.28 -6.42
CA THR A 894 -25.39 29.45 -7.28
C THR A 894 -23.92 29.72 -6.99
N MET A 895 -23.50 31.00 -6.90
CA MET A 895 -22.13 31.35 -6.52
C MET A 895 -21.78 30.86 -5.11
N ALA A 896 -22.70 31.00 -4.14
CA ALA A 896 -22.49 30.56 -2.76
C ALA A 896 -22.32 29.03 -2.65
N LEU A 897 -23.08 28.26 -3.44
CA LEU A 897 -23.01 26.80 -3.49
C LEU A 897 -21.63 26.34 -3.98
N ILE A 898 -21.09 26.97 -5.03
CA ILE A 898 -19.77 26.66 -5.58
C ILE A 898 -18.67 26.94 -4.54
N HIS A 899 -18.77 28.09 -3.86
CA HIS A 899 -17.85 28.44 -2.77
C HIS A 899 -17.90 27.46 -1.59
N GLU A 900 -19.08 26.93 -1.26
CA GLU A 900 -19.20 25.89 -0.22
C GLU A 900 -18.58 24.55 -0.67
N LYS A 901 -18.78 24.15 -1.93
CA LYS A 901 -18.25 22.91 -2.48
C LYS A 901 -16.72 22.89 -2.56
N LEU A 902 -16.12 24.05 -2.85
CA LEU A 902 -14.65 24.21 -2.81
C LEU A 902 -14.04 23.86 -1.47
N TYR A 903 -14.70 24.26 -0.39
CA TYR A 903 -14.19 24.00 0.95
C TYR A 903 -14.32 22.53 1.38
N LYS A 904 -15.36 21.83 0.90
CA LYS A 904 -15.55 20.39 1.16
C LYS A 904 -14.64 19.50 0.31
N SER A 905 -13.98 20.05 -0.71
CA SER A 905 -13.01 19.35 -1.56
C SER A 905 -11.68 19.19 -0.83
N GLN A 906 -11.02 18.04 -1.01
CA GLN A 906 -9.65 17.81 -0.51
C GLN A 906 -8.60 18.61 -1.28
N ARG A 907 -8.94 19.13 -2.47
CA ARG A 907 -8.08 20.00 -3.29
C ARG A 907 -8.76 21.36 -3.47
N LEU A 908 -8.15 22.40 -2.89
CA LEU A 908 -8.67 23.77 -2.88
C LEU A 908 -8.76 24.44 -4.27
N SER A 909 -8.16 23.85 -5.31
CA SER A 909 -8.06 24.41 -6.66
C SER A 909 -9.04 23.82 -7.68
N GLU A 910 -9.74 22.74 -7.34
CA GLU A 910 -10.53 21.93 -8.28
C GLU A 910 -11.90 21.55 -7.71
N ILE A 911 -12.94 21.56 -8.55
CA ILE A 911 -14.31 21.18 -8.20
C ILE A 911 -14.81 20.10 -9.16
N SER A 912 -15.31 19.00 -8.61
CA SER A 912 -15.95 17.93 -9.38
C SER A 912 -17.35 18.33 -9.88
N CYS A 913 -17.50 18.45 -11.20
CA CYS A 913 -18.75 18.73 -11.91
C CYS A 913 -19.88 17.78 -11.52
N GLN A 914 -19.57 16.49 -11.31
CA GLN A 914 -20.56 15.50 -10.89
C GLN A 914 -21.22 15.86 -9.55
N SER A 915 -20.46 16.43 -8.61
CA SER A 915 -21.01 16.78 -7.29
C SER A 915 -21.76 18.10 -7.27
N TYR A 916 -21.24 19.17 -7.88
CA TYR A 916 -21.88 20.49 -7.73
C TYR A 916 -23.01 20.75 -8.73
N ILE A 917 -22.95 20.18 -9.95
CA ILE A 917 -24.03 20.35 -10.94
C ILE A 917 -25.27 19.58 -10.48
N GLY A 918 -25.10 18.41 -9.86
CA GLY A 918 -26.21 17.66 -9.27
C GLY A 918 -27.00 18.49 -8.26
N ASP A 919 -26.31 19.10 -7.31
CA ASP A 919 -26.90 19.96 -6.26
C ASP A 919 -27.49 21.26 -6.85
N LEU A 920 -26.84 21.84 -7.86
CA LEU A 920 -27.34 23.03 -8.55
C LEU A 920 -28.69 22.74 -9.22
N LEU A 921 -28.81 21.64 -9.95
CA LEU A 921 -30.05 21.28 -10.64
C LEU A 921 -31.19 20.96 -9.67
N GLU A 922 -30.89 20.35 -8.53
CA GLU A 922 -31.86 20.12 -7.46
C GLU A 922 -32.33 21.45 -6.84
N THR A 923 -31.40 22.38 -6.64
CA THR A 923 -31.73 23.73 -6.15
C THR A 923 -32.65 24.46 -7.13
N ILE A 924 -32.30 24.49 -8.43
CA ILE A 924 -33.10 25.13 -9.48
C ILE A 924 -34.50 24.51 -9.57
N ARG A 925 -34.61 23.18 -9.50
CA ARG A 925 -35.89 22.47 -9.48
C ARG A 925 -36.74 22.88 -8.27
N SER A 926 -36.14 22.96 -7.09
CA SER A 926 -36.85 23.31 -5.86
C SER A 926 -37.35 24.77 -5.86
N THR A 927 -36.58 25.68 -6.46
CA THR A 927 -36.90 27.12 -6.54
C THR A 927 -37.94 27.43 -7.62
N ASN A 928 -37.94 26.70 -8.73
CA ASN A 928 -38.86 26.89 -9.86
C ASN A 928 -40.06 25.93 -9.83
N ASN A 929 -40.49 25.48 -8.64
CA ASN A 929 -41.58 24.54 -8.47
C ASN A 929 -42.90 25.10 -9.04
N THR A 930 -43.19 24.75 -10.29
CA THR A 930 -44.45 25.06 -10.97
C THR A 930 -45.40 23.88 -10.77
N ALA A 931 -46.72 24.09 -10.88
CA ALA A 931 -47.73 23.03 -10.79
C ALA A 931 -47.67 21.98 -11.93
N LYS A 932 -46.55 21.91 -12.66
CA LYS A 932 -46.31 21.09 -13.85
C LYS A 932 -45.34 19.96 -13.52
N ASP A 933 -45.55 18.79 -14.12
CA ASP A 933 -44.70 17.61 -13.92
C ASP A 933 -43.51 17.65 -14.90
N ILE A 934 -42.47 18.41 -14.54
CA ILE A 934 -41.25 18.53 -15.33
C ILE A 934 -40.17 17.60 -14.77
N THR A 935 -39.74 16.64 -15.59
CA THR A 935 -38.65 15.69 -15.27
C THR A 935 -37.31 16.28 -15.67
N LEU A 936 -36.28 16.08 -14.83
CA LEU A 936 -34.89 16.44 -15.12
C LEU A 936 -34.07 15.16 -15.29
N GLU A 937 -33.71 14.85 -16.53
CA GLU A 937 -32.81 13.73 -16.85
C GLU A 937 -31.37 14.22 -16.88
N LYS A 938 -30.49 13.61 -16.07
CA LYS A 938 -29.08 14.01 -15.95
C LYS A 938 -28.13 12.86 -16.24
N LYS A 939 -27.15 13.10 -17.10
CA LYS A 939 -26.00 12.22 -17.35
C LYS A 939 -24.72 13.05 -17.29
N ILE A 940 -23.99 12.96 -16.18
CA ILE A 940 -22.87 13.86 -15.88
C ILE A 940 -21.61 13.03 -15.58
N ASP A 941 -20.59 13.18 -16.42
CA ASP A 941 -19.27 12.57 -16.21
C ASP A 941 -18.48 13.29 -15.10
N ALA A 942 -17.55 12.55 -14.48
CA ALA A 942 -16.72 13.03 -13.38
C ALA A 942 -15.54 13.87 -13.89
N VAL A 943 -15.81 15.13 -14.26
CA VAL A 943 -14.79 16.11 -14.67
C VAL A 943 -14.50 17.10 -13.55
N ASN A 944 -13.24 17.49 -13.37
CA ASN A 944 -12.84 18.54 -12.43
C ASN A 944 -12.57 19.85 -13.16
N LEU A 945 -13.15 20.95 -12.68
CA LEU A 945 -12.91 22.28 -13.21
C LEU A 945 -12.23 23.17 -12.17
N SER A 946 -11.41 24.11 -12.64
CA SER A 946 -10.87 25.18 -11.81
C SER A 946 -11.98 26.14 -11.37
N ILE A 947 -11.75 26.90 -10.29
CA ILE A 947 -12.72 27.90 -9.79
C ILE A 947 -13.15 28.87 -10.88
N ASN A 948 -12.18 29.34 -11.66
CA ASN A 948 -12.39 30.34 -12.72
C ASN A 948 -13.30 29.81 -13.84
N GLN A 949 -13.33 28.50 -14.06
CA GLN A 949 -14.24 27.87 -15.03
C GLN A 949 -15.54 27.38 -14.38
N ALA A 950 -15.49 26.88 -13.14
CA ALA A 950 -16.66 26.32 -12.46
C ALA A 950 -17.74 27.37 -12.16
N VAL A 951 -17.36 28.61 -11.81
CA VAL A 951 -18.32 29.70 -11.54
C VAL A 951 -19.12 30.10 -12.79
N PRO A 952 -18.49 30.51 -13.91
CA PRO A 952 -19.23 30.83 -15.13
C PRO A 952 -19.99 29.63 -15.69
N PHE A 953 -19.44 28.41 -15.58
CA PHE A 953 -20.11 27.20 -16.05
C PHE A 953 -21.39 26.88 -15.26
N ALA A 954 -21.36 26.99 -13.93
CA ALA A 954 -22.55 26.82 -13.12
C ALA A 954 -23.62 27.90 -13.38
N LEU A 955 -23.21 29.15 -13.56
CA LEU A 955 -24.13 30.25 -13.87
C LEU A 955 -24.77 30.06 -15.25
N LEU A 956 -24.01 29.61 -16.25
CA LEU A 956 -24.54 29.25 -17.56
C LEU A 956 -25.62 28.17 -17.46
N ILE A 957 -25.34 27.07 -16.75
CA ILE A 957 -26.32 25.99 -16.53
C ILE A 957 -27.56 26.54 -15.82
N ASN A 958 -27.38 27.39 -14.80
CA ASN A 958 -28.48 28.00 -14.07
C ASN A 958 -29.40 28.85 -14.97
N GLU A 959 -28.83 29.70 -15.83
CA GLU A 959 -29.61 30.54 -16.75
C GLU A 959 -30.40 29.70 -17.76
N VAL A 960 -29.73 28.71 -18.37
CA VAL A 960 -30.33 27.89 -19.44
C VAL A 960 -31.47 27.04 -18.88
N VAL A 961 -31.25 26.37 -17.74
CA VAL A 961 -32.26 25.50 -17.13
C VAL A 961 -33.41 26.33 -16.57
N THR A 962 -33.15 27.49 -15.94
CA THR A 962 -34.22 28.37 -15.45
C THR A 962 -35.08 28.91 -16.60
N ASN A 963 -34.47 29.26 -17.74
CA ASN A 963 -35.20 29.68 -18.93
C ASN A 963 -36.09 28.56 -19.49
N ALA A 964 -35.62 27.30 -19.49
CA ALA A 964 -36.43 26.16 -19.89
C ALA A 964 -37.67 26.00 -18.98
N PHE A 965 -37.51 26.07 -17.65
CA PHE A 965 -38.64 26.01 -16.71
C PHE A 965 -39.69 27.12 -16.95
N LYS A 966 -39.27 28.33 -17.30
CA LYS A 966 -40.16 29.48 -17.50
C LYS A 966 -40.84 29.51 -18.87
N HIS A 967 -40.12 29.13 -19.93
CA HIS A 967 -40.53 29.41 -21.31
C HIS A 967 -40.87 28.15 -22.12
N ALA A 968 -40.19 27.03 -21.92
CA ALA A 968 -40.30 25.86 -22.79
C ALA A 968 -41.69 25.19 -22.71
N PHE A 969 -42.28 25.11 -21.51
CA PHE A 969 -43.49 24.32 -21.27
C PHE A 969 -44.77 25.16 -21.16
N LYS A 970 -44.84 26.34 -21.80
CA LYS A 970 -46.06 27.17 -21.78
C LYS A 970 -47.20 26.48 -22.54
N GLY A 971 -48.23 26.04 -21.80
CA GLY A 971 -49.38 25.31 -22.36
C GLY A 971 -49.27 23.77 -22.28
N GLN A 972 -48.22 23.23 -21.64
CA GLN A 972 -48.03 21.80 -21.38
C GLN A 972 -48.02 21.53 -19.86
N GLU A 973 -48.63 20.41 -19.43
CA GLU A 973 -48.65 19.97 -18.01
C GLU A 973 -47.48 19.06 -17.65
N GLU A 974 -46.89 18.38 -18.64
CA GLU A 974 -45.72 17.48 -18.51
C GLU A 974 -44.58 17.98 -19.39
N GLY A 975 -43.34 17.78 -18.96
CA GLY A 975 -42.14 18.17 -19.71
C GLY A 975 -40.88 17.43 -19.25
N ASN A 976 -39.84 17.43 -20.08
CA ASN A 976 -38.54 16.83 -19.80
C ASN A 976 -37.42 17.79 -20.21
N ILE A 977 -36.43 17.95 -19.34
CA ILE A 977 -35.18 18.64 -19.62
C ILE A 977 -34.05 17.63 -19.46
N CYS A 978 -33.34 17.33 -20.55
CA CYS A 978 -32.22 16.42 -20.59
C CYS A 978 -30.89 17.20 -20.55
N ILE A 979 -30.02 16.82 -19.63
CA ILE A 979 -28.71 17.46 -19.40
C ILE A 979 -27.64 16.37 -19.48
N THR A 980 -26.80 16.47 -20.50
CA THR A 980 -25.68 15.56 -20.74
C THR A 980 -24.37 16.32 -20.69
N LEU A 981 -23.50 15.96 -19.75
CA LEU A 981 -22.13 16.43 -19.66
C LEU A 981 -21.19 15.25 -19.87
N GLN A 982 -20.39 15.33 -20.94
CA GLN A 982 -19.39 14.34 -21.30
C GLN A 982 -18.03 15.02 -21.39
N GLY A 983 -17.00 14.43 -20.80
CA GLY A 983 -15.68 15.02 -20.85
C GLY A 983 -14.63 14.28 -20.04
N ASP A 984 -13.38 14.65 -20.27
CA ASP A 984 -12.21 14.19 -19.52
C ASP A 984 -11.46 15.40 -18.93
N ASP A 985 -10.25 15.18 -18.41
CA ASP A 985 -9.41 16.23 -17.82
C ASP A 985 -8.90 17.28 -18.84
N ASN A 986 -9.23 17.13 -20.13
CA ASN A 986 -8.82 18.07 -21.19
C ASN A 986 -10.01 18.77 -21.84
N MET A 987 -11.13 18.10 -22.11
CA MET A 987 -12.26 18.70 -22.85
C MET A 987 -13.60 18.35 -22.21
N VAL A 988 -14.48 19.36 -22.13
CA VAL A 988 -15.87 19.23 -21.65
C VAL A 988 -16.83 19.54 -22.78
N LYS A 989 -17.81 18.67 -22.97
CA LYS A 989 -18.96 18.84 -23.85
C LYS A 989 -20.25 18.82 -23.02
N LEU A 990 -21.02 19.90 -23.10
CA LEU A 990 -22.31 20.03 -22.45
C LEU A 990 -23.42 20.11 -23.51
N SER A 991 -24.49 19.37 -23.28
CA SER A 991 -25.73 19.42 -24.03
C SER A 991 -26.90 19.57 -23.07
N ILE A 992 -27.73 20.59 -23.26
CA ILE A 992 -28.97 20.81 -22.53
C ILE A 992 -30.10 20.90 -23.56
N GLN A 993 -31.15 20.10 -23.41
CA GLN A 993 -32.30 20.10 -24.32
C GLN A 993 -33.61 19.97 -23.55
N ASP A 994 -34.60 20.78 -23.89
CA ASP A 994 -35.99 20.62 -23.46
C ASP A 994 -36.84 20.00 -24.57
N ASN A 995 -37.99 19.40 -24.22
CA ASN A 995 -39.01 18.92 -25.18
C ASN A 995 -40.22 19.87 -25.31
N GLY A 996 -39.99 21.16 -25.09
CA GLY A 996 -41.02 22.19 -25.07
C GLY A 996 -41.37 22.76 -26.45
N ILE A 997 -41.93 23.96 -26.48
CA ILE A 997 -42.40 24.63 -27.71
C ILE A 997 -41.28 25.15 -28.63
N GLY A 998 -40.02 25.11 -28.18
CA GLY A 998 -38.87 25.64 -28.92
C GLY A 998 -38.80 27.17 -28.97
N LEU A 999 -37.75 27.70 -29.64
CA LEU A 999 -37.62 29.14 -29.88
C LEU A 999 -38.51 29.59 -31.05
N PRO A 1000 -39.10 30.79 -31.00
CA PRO A 1000 -39.92 31.34 -32.11
C PRO A 1000 -39.14 31.43 -33.43
N GLU A 1001 -39.81 31.21 -34.58
CA GLU A 1001 -39.17 31.20 -35.92
C GLU A 1001 -38.44 32.52 -36.28
N ASP A 1002 -38.89 33.65 -35.72
CA ASP A 1002 -38.29 34.99 -35.93
C ASP A 1002 -37.27 35.38 -34.83
N PHE A 1003 -37.05 34.53 -33.83
CA PHE A 1003 -36.17 34.83 -32.71
C PHE A 1003 -34.71 34.55 -33.09
N LYS A 1004 -33.88 35.59 -33.08
CA LYS A 1004 -32.43 35.47 -33.28
C LYS A 1004 -31.71 35.51 -31.93
N PRO A 1005 -31.20 34.38 -31.42
CA PRO A 1005 -30.58 34.29 -30.09
C PRO A 1005 -29.46 35.30 -29.85
N ARG A 1006 -28.59 35.55 -30.85
CA ARG A 1006 -27.44 36.48 -30.77
C ARG A 1006 -27.80 37.96 -30.95
N GLU A 1007 -28.98 38.28 -31.47
CA GLU A 1007 -29.45 39.67 -31.70
C GLU A 1007 -30.54 40.07 -30.69
N SER A 1008 -30.77 39.25 -29.64
CA SER A 1008 -31.79 39.48 -28.62
C SER A 1008 -31.33 40.48 -27.55
N ASP A 1009 -32.17 41.47 -27.24
CA ASP A 1009 -31.98 42.40 -26.12
C ASP A 1009 -32.28 41.79 -24.73
N SER A 1010 -32.54 40.47 -24.66
CA SER A 1010 -32.86 39.82 -23.38
C SER A 1010 -31.61 39.58 -22.53
N LEU A 1011 -31.66 40.05 -21.28
CA LEU A 1011 -30.57 39.93 -20.32
C LEU A 1011 -30.08 38.47 -20.16
N GLY A 1012 -31.00 37.51 -20.15
CA GLY A 1012 -30.67 36.08 -20.06
C GLY A 1012 -29.80 35.59 -21.22
N MET A 1013 -30.14 35.96 -22.46
CA MET A 1013 -29.35 35.56 -23.63
C MET A 1013 -27.98 36.24 -23.65
N THR A 1014 -27.90 37.51 -23.27
CA THR A 1014 -26.61 38.22 -23.13
C THR A 1014 -25.69 37.53 -22.11
N LEU A 1015 -26.24 37.07 -20.99
CA LEU A 1015 -25.46 36.38 -19.96
C LEU A 1015 -25.01 34.99 -20.40
N ILE A 1016 -25.85 34.23 -21.10
CA ILE A 1016 -25.47 32.91 -21.64
C ILE A 1016 -24.25 33.05 -22.55
N TYR A 1017 -24.26 34.00 -23.50
CA TYR A 1017 -23.12 34.22 -24.38
C TYR A 1017 -21.89 34.76 -23.64
N ASN A 1018 -22.05 35.67 -22.67
CA ASN A 1018 -20.93 36.14 -21.85
C ASN A 1018 -20.26 35.02 -21.05
N PHE A 1019 -21.03 34.06 -20.53
CA PHE A 1019 -20.47 32.91 -19.82
C PHE A 1019 -19.81 31.91 -20.78
N MET A 1020 -20.35 31.74 -22.00
CA MET A 1020 -19.68 30.97 -23.05
C MET A 1020 -18.33 31.59 -23.41
N ASP A 1021 -18.25 32.92 -23.55
CA ASP A 1021 -17.00 33.63 -23.82
C ASP A 1021 -15.99 33.50 -22.66
N GLN A 1022 -16.45 33.58 -21.40
CA GLN A 1022 -15.58 33.37 -20.22
C GLN A 1022 -15.03 31.94 -20.11
N LEU A 1023 -15.76 30.97 -20.64
CA LEU A 1023 -15.32 29.58 -20.74
C LEU A 1023 -14.49 29.31 -21.99
N GLU A 1024 -14.35 30.30 -22.89
CA GLU A 1024 -13.80 30.12 -24.23
C GLU A 1024 -14.49 28.96 -24.96
N ALA A 1025 -15.82 28.85 -24.79
CA ALA A 1025 -16.62 27.73 -25.24
C ALA A 1025 -17.18 27.96 -26.66
N ASP A 1026 -16.98 26.99 -27.54
CA ASP A 1026 -17.65 26.91 -28.83
C ASP A 1026 -19.02 26.26 -28.64
N GLY A 1027 -20.10 26.99 -28.94
CA GLY A 1027 -21.44 26.43 -28.82
C GLY A 1027 -22.52 27.14 -29.64
N GLU A 1028 -23.65 26.45 -29.76
CA GLU A 1028 -24.83 26.87 -30.52
C GLU A 1028 -26.11 26.66 -29.72
N ILE A 1029 -27.10 27.52 -29.97
CA ILE A 1029 -28.45 27.45 -29.40
C ILE A 1029 -29.41 27.39 -30.58
N GLY A 1030 -30.35 26.45 -30.54
CA GLY A 1030 -31.32 26.26 -31.62
C GLY A 1030 -32.60 25.59 -31.17
N THR A 1031 -33.46 25.32 -32.14
CA THR A 1031 -34.74 24.60 -31.95
C THR A 1031 -34.68 23.26 -32.68
N ASP A 1032 -34.85 22.16 -31.95
CA ASP A 1032 -35.02 20.81 -32.48
C ASP A 1032 -35.81 19.98 -31.44
N ASP A 1033 -37.08 19.71 -31.73
CA ASP A 1033 -38.05 19.09 -30.81
C ASP A 1033 -38.05 19.74 -29.41
N GLY A 1034 -37.97 21.08 -29.36
CA GLY A 1034 -37.76 21.90 -28.18
C GLY A 1034 -36.51 22.78 -28.31
N THR A 1035 -36.07 23.46 -27.25
CA THR A 1035 -34.84 24.28 -27.29
C THR A 1035 -33.63 23.45 -26.88
N TYR A 1036 -32.52 23.58 -27.61
CA TYR A 1036 -31.24 22.97 -27.23
C TYR A 1036 -30.11 23.99 -27.13
N LEU A 1037 -29.15 23.68 -26.25
CA LEU A 1037 -27.84 24.31 -26.15
C LEU A 1037 -26.77 23.22 -26.19
N ASN A 1038 -25.86 23.31 -27.14
CA ASN A 1038 -24.68 22.47 -27.23
C ASN A 1038 -23.43 23.34 -27.13
N LEU A 1039 -22.52 23.02 -26.21
CA LEU A 1039 -21.25 23.74 -26.07
C LEU A 1039 -20.09 22.80 -25.75
N THR A 1040 -18.89 23.22 -26.13
CA THR A 1040 -17.64 22.49 -25.90
C THR A 1040 -16.53 23.46 -25.50
N PHE A 1041 -15.73 23.14 -24.48
CA PHE A 1041 -14.60 23.96 -24.02
C PHE A 1041 -13.47 23.11 -23.42
N GLU A 1042 -12.26 23.68 -23.36
CA GLU A 1042 -11.06 23.04 -22.82
C GLU A 1042 -10.94 23.23 -21.29
N VAL A 1043 -10.53 22.19 -20.57
CA VAL A 1043 -10.30 22.24 -19.12
C VAL A 1043 -8.96 22.92 -18.84
N GLN A 1044 -8.99 24.06 -18.16
CA GLN A 1044 -7.78 24.78 -17.78
C GLN A 1044 -7.21 24.19 -16.48
N ASN A 1045 -6.16 23.38 -16.63
CA ASN A 1045 -5.40 22.86 -15.49
C ASN A 1045 -4.60 23.99 -14.82
N VAL A 1046 -4.74 24.12 -13.50
CA VAL A 1046 -3.97 25.07 -12.69
C VAL A 1046 -2.55 24.52 -12.51
N ASN A 1047 -1.72 24.60 -13.56
CA ASN A 1047 -0.28 24.50 -13.38
C ASN A 1047 0.19 25.76 -12.67
N GLY A 1048 0.82 25.59 -11.50
CA GLY A 1048 1.24 26.65 -10.55
C GLY A 1048 2.29 27.66 -11.05
N SER A 1049 2.25 28.05 -12.31
CA SER A 1049 3.21 28.98 -12.94
C SER A 1049 2.57 29.99 -13.90
N SER A 1050 1.27 30.29 -13.76
CA SER A 1050 0.55 31.25 -14.63
C SER A 1050 -0.27 32.28 -13.85
N ALA A 1051 0.19 32.71 -12.68
CA ALA A 1051 -0.33 33.94 -12.05
C ALA A 1051 0.13 35.24 -12.76
N SER A 1052 1.02 35.14 -13.75
CA SER A 1052 1.60 36.29 -14.45
C SER A 1052 0.94 36.66 -15.78
N SER A 1053 -0.02 35.88 -16.31
CA SER A 1053 -0.64 36.12 -17.62
C SER A 1053 -2.02 36.78 -17.57
N LEU A 1054 -2.60 37.03 -16.39
CA LEU A 1054 -3.95 37.58 -16.24
C LEU A 1054 -4.04 39.10 -16.01
N LEU A 1055 -2.93 39.84 -16.11
CA LEU A 1055 -2.90 41.30 -15.96
C LEU A 1055 -2.87 42.10 -17.28
N SER A 1056 -3.03 41.45 -18.45
CA SER A 1056 -2.95 42.15 -19.74
C SER A 1056 -4.27 42.35 -20.50
N SER A 1057 -5.43 41.91 -20.00
CA SER A 1057 -6.71 42.02 -20.74
C SER A 1057 -7.79 42.89 -20.07
N SER A 1058 -7.53 43.52 -18.93
CA SER A 1058 -8.51 44.39 -18.24
C SER A 1058 -8.30 45.90 -18.41
N TYR A 1059 -7.44 46.33 -19.34
CA TYR A 1059 -7.40 47.72 -19.82
C TYR A 1059 -7.99 47.78 -21.23
N GLY A 1060 -9.31 47.96 -21.29
CA GLY A 1060 -10.04 48.01 -22.56
C GLY A 1060 -11.55 48.24 -22.41
N MET A 1061 -11.97 49.16 -21.55
CA MET A 1061 -13.18 49.98 -21.72
C MET A 1061 -13.02 51.30 -20.98
#